data_AF-A0A1Q9QUJ4-F1
#
_entry.id   AF-A0A1Q9QUJ4-F1
#
_cell.length_a   1.000
_cell.length_b   1.000
_cell.length_c   1.000
_cell.angle_alpha   90.00
_cell.angle_beta   90.00
_cell.angle_gamma   90.00
#
_symmetry.space_group_name_H-M   'P 1'
#
loop_
_entity.id
_entity.type
_entity.pdbx_description
1 polymer ?
#
loop_
_entity_poly.entity_id
_entity_poly.type
_entity_poly.pdbx_seq_one_letter_code
_entity_poly.pdbx_strand_id
1 'polypeptide(L)'
;MRITGRSEPEVFADLGALTAKPGYVHAIAFICHRDNMVAFRDEYTVSDLSELYGPNRLLRTEINTLLGLMVRQPLDLTLPEPAQIQAYVEKTDALMAELHGSMNSVIFEALKRRSASATDRMSIWEGPALREPIFYGPESAYSFQYRDFFVDKHEHDDAWLQQNKGFTSRQAQTVARAMCSLMDLRATQLHQNGKKALEAVTSPLAHFEFTTEEVARKTGLDIGVVQAVFEALTFTGQNAEFRELGDYNSVVGTPLLPTDRGSVLLFMHYAIYESLYESPFFWMKDDHVYRRLASDNRGAFVERFAYKRLAAVFGRASVFTNVNILDGKNRAGEADVLVIFGDRMIIVQAKAKKLTLAARKGNDGQLKADFAAAIQKASDQAWDCAEAILSGRCRMIDDAGCEIAMPNSIKEIFPFCVVSDHYPALALQASQYLEFETTEIVRAPLVMDVFLLDVLTEMLDSPLRLLSYVRLRAIARDKLRVSHELTALGYHLNQNLWLDSTYSMASVDDSFAGDVDVAMTVRREGIPGKRTPPGILTHMLGTQYEQLIAQIERAADPAMLELGFVLLSLDSRACQHIHQGIAGITGMAMRDGRPHDFTFAIDGGEAGITFHCYPAPDPDAIEHLKLHCEKRKYVEQAATWFGVSVNTQGKIQFGMMYNLPWAQSDVMDELTKGMRKPVAMSAAMKILQRGMRHVEPGRNEACPCGSGKKYKKCCRS
;
A
#
# COMPACT_ATOMS: atom_id res chain seq x y z
N MET A 1 -4.40 28.83 -4.77
CA MET A 1 -3.17 28.96 -5.59
C MET A 1 -3.07 30.38 -6.13
N ARG A 2 -2.02 31.14 -5.77
CA ARG A 2 -1.77 32.49 -6.33
C ARG A 2 -0.67 32.35 -7.40
N ILE A 3 -1.00 32.63 -8.66
CA ILE A 3 0.02 32.70 -9.71
C ILE A 3 0.76 34.01 -9.51
N THR A 4 2.00 33.92 -9.02
CA THR A 4 2.91 35.06 -8.93
C THR A 4 3.61 35.24 -10.26
N GLY A 5 3.70 36.46 -10.78
CA GLY A 5 4.44 36.75 -12.02
C GLY A 5 5.97 36.64 -11.89
N ARG A 6 6.47 36.07 -10.79
CA ARG A 6 7.89 35.88 -10.49
C ARG A 6 8.35 34.50 -10.97
N SER A 7 9.58 34.44 -11.46
CA SER A 7 10.20 33.20 -11.93
C SER A 7 10.77 32.35 -10.79
N GLU A 8 10.88 31.03 -11.02
CA GLU A 8 11.47 30.09 -10.05
C GLU A 8 12.87 30.53 -9.56
N PRO A 9 13.82 30.96 -10.42
CA PRO A 9 15.15 31.39 -9.96
C PRO A 9 15.13 32.63 -9.06
N GLU A 10 14.21 33.57 -9.29
CA GLU A 10 14.09 34.79 -8.46
C GLU A 10 13.62 34.43 -7.05
N VAL A 11 12.63 33.55 -6.92
CA VAL A 11 12.12 33.09 -5.62
C VAL A 11 13.18 32.26 -4.89
N PHE A 12 13.88 31.38 -5.62
CA PHE A 12 14.97 30.57 -5.07
C PHE A 12 16.14 31.42 -4.54
N ALA A 13 16.48 32.51 -5.23
CA ALA A 13 17.50 33.46 -4.77
C ALA A 13 17.08 34.18 -3.48
N ASP A 14 15.81 34.60 -3.35
CA ASP A 14 15.27 35.21 -2.13
C ASP A 14 15.29 34.23 -0.95
N LEU A 15 14.96 32.96 -1.19
CA LEU A 15 15.08 31.90 -0.18
C LEU A 15 16.55 31.73 0.26
N GLY A 16 17.49 31.75 -0.68
CA GLY A 16 18.92 31.74 -0.37
C GLY A 16 19.35 32.92 0.51
N ALA A 17 18.88 34.12 0.19
CA ALA A 17 19.18 35.32 0.98
C ALA A 17 18.53 35.30 2.38
N LEU A 18 17.35 34.69 2.52
CA LEU A 18 16.64 34.54 3.78
C LEU A 18 17.31 33.50 4.68
N THR A 19 17.62 32.32 4.15
CA THR A 19 18.27 31.22 4.90
C THR A 19 19.70 31.55 5.34
N ALA A 20 20.32 32.57 4.75
CA ALA A 20 21.62 33.12 5.14
C ALA A 20 21.55 34.17 6.26
N LYS A 21 20.36 34.51 6.77
CA LYS A 21 20.24 35.46 7.88
C LYS A 21 20.72 34.84 9.20
N PRO A 22 21.37 35.62 10.09
CA PRO A 22 21.79 35.15 11.41
C PRO A 22 20.63 34.52 12.21
N GLY A 23 20.88 33.40 12.86
CA GLY A 23 19.88 32.67 13.64
C GLY A 23 18.72 32.04 12.87
N TYR A 24 18.76 31.97 11.52
CA TYR A 24 17.71 31.32 10.74
C TYR A 24 17.49 29.84 11.13
N VAL A 25 18.52 29.18 11.69
CA VAL A 25 18.43 27.83 12.26
C VAL A 25 17.28 27.68 13.28
N HIS A 26 16.94 28.75 13.99
CA HIS A 26 15.83 28.76 14.96
C HIS A 26 14.46 28.81 14.27
N ALA A 27 14.37 29.46 13.11
CA ALA A 27 13.16 29.49 12.30
C ALA A 27 12.90 28.13 11.64
N ILE A 28 13.93 27.49 11.08
CA ILE A 28 13.77 26.13 10.52
C ILE A 28 13.46 25.09 11.60
N ALA A 29 14.00 25.24 12.81
CA ALA A 29 13.60 24.42 13.96
C ALA A 29 12.10 24.55 14.28
N PHE A 30 11.59 25.79 14.26
CA PHE A 30 10.16 26.05 14.49
C PHE A 30 9.30 25.44 13.39
N ILE A 31 9.67 25.63 12.13
CA ILE A 31 9.00 25.02 10.97
C ILE A 31 8.97 23.50 11.11
N CYS A 32 10.10 22.85 11.42
CA CYS A 32 10.15 21.40 11.57
C CYS A 32 9.30 20.90 12.75
N HIS A 33 9.25 21.65 13.85
CA HIS A 33 8.38 21.33 14.98
C HIS A 33 6.89 21.47 14.62
N ARG A 34 6.52 22.55 13.92
CA ARG A 34 5.15 22.82 13.47
C ARG A 34 4.67 21.80 12.43
N ASP A 35 5.52 21.47 11.46
CA ASP A 35 5.10 20.79 10.24
C ASP A 35 5.39 19.29 10.23
N ASN A 36 6.26 18.76 11.10
CA ASN A 36 6.62 17.32 11.08
C ASN A 36 6.33 16.57 12.38
N MET A 37 5.83 17.23 13.42
CA MET A 37 5.44 16.56 14.66
C MET A 37 3.93 16.38 14.71
N VAL A 38 3.50 15.16 15.05
CA VAL A 38 2.09 14.83 15.25
C VAL A 38 1.83 14.71 16.74
N ALA A 39 1.05 15.65 17.29
CA ALA A 39 0.57 15.57 18.65
C ALA A 39 -0.74 14.77 18.68
N PHE A 40 -0.85 13.81 19.58
CA PHE A 40 -2.07 13.03 19.78
C PHE A 40 -2.29 12.77 21.28
N ARG A 41 -3.52 12.39 21.64
CA ARG A 41 -3.90 12.06 23.02
C ARG A 41 -4.62 10.72 23.04
N ASP A 42 -4.17 9.84 23.92
CA ASP A 42 -4.70 8.49 24.15
C ASP A 42 -4.55 7.55 22.95
N GLU A 43 -5.18 7.83 21.80
CA GLU A 43 -5.09 7.07 20.55
C GLU A 43 -4.59 7.93 19.39
N TYR A 44 -3.83 7.33 18.47
CA TYR A 44 -3.39 7.94 17.22
C TYR A 44 -4.46 7.77 16.13
N THR A 45 -4.93 8.88 15.56
CA THR A 45 -6.11 8.93 14.69
C THR A 45 -5.87 9.77 13.44
N VAL A 46 -6.77 9.64 12.45
CA VAL A 46 -6.71 10.42 11.19
C VAL A 46 -6.87 11.92 11.46
N SER A 47 -7.62 12.31 12.49
CA SER A 47 -7.74 13.73 12.86
C SER A 47 -6.41 14.33 13.33
N ASP A 48 -5.56 13.54 14.00
CA ASP A 48 -4.22 14.01 14.40
C ASP A 48 -3.32 14.21 13.18
N LEU A 49 -3.54 13.45 12.11
CA LEU A 49 -2.85 13.60 10.82
C LEU A 49 -3.41 14.72 9.94
N SER A 50 -4.58 15.29 10.25
CA SER A 50 -5.27 16.20 9.34
C SER A 50 -4.45 17.43 8.97
N GLU A 51 -3.63 17.92 9.90
CA GLU A 51 -2.71 19.04 9.67
C GLU A 51 -1.59 18.67 8.69
N LEU A 52 -1.20 17.38 8.59
CA LEU A 52 -0.19 16.91 7.64
C LEU A 52 -0.65 17.00 6.17
N TYR A 53 -1.95 16.95 5.92
CA TYR A 53 -2.57 17.16 4.60
C TYR A 53 -2.97 18.63 4.37
N GLY A 54 -2.67 19.51 5.32
CA GLY A 54 -3.00 20.93 5.23
C GLY A 54 -2.15 21.65 4.16
N PRO A 55 -2.74 22.58 3.38
CA PRO A 55 -2.02 23.27 2.30
C PRO A 55 -0.99 24.31 2.79
N ASN A 56 -0.93 24.57 4.09
CA ASN A 56 -0.05 25.58 4.70
C ASN A 56 1.21 24.97 5.33
N ARG A 57 1.32 23.63 5.31
CA ARG A 57 2.46 22.89 5.85
C ARG A 57 3.57 22.84 4.80
N LEU A 58 4.83 23.01 5.23
CA LEU A 58 5.96 22.74 4.35
C LEU A 58 6.23 21.23 4.24
N LEU A 59 6.37 20.75 3.02
CA LEU A 59 6.74 19.39 2.70
C LEU A 59 8.21 19.10 3.04
N ARG A 60 8.56 17.82 3.09
CA ARG A 60 9.94 17.38 3.32
C ARG A 60 10.91 17.91 2.26
N THR A 61 10.52 17.89 0.98
CA THR A 61 11.33 18.41 -0.14
C THR A 61 11.57 19.91 -0.03
N GLU A 62 10.58 20.65 0.47
CA GLU A 62 10.65 22.07 0.80
C GLU A 62 11.62 22.33 1.96
N ILE A 63 11.48 21.61 3.07
CA ILE A 63 12.38 21.72 4.23
C ILE A 63 13.82 21.35 3.84
N ASN A 64 14.02 20.28 3.06
CA ASN A 64 15.34 19.92 2.55
C ASN A 64 15.93 21.04 1.70
N THR A 65 15.12 21.71 0.87
CA THR A 65 15.57 22.89 0.09
C THR A 65 16.05 24.01 1.00
N LEU A 66 15.30 24.32 2.07
CA LEU A 66 15.69 25.34 3.04
C LEU A 66 16.98 24.97 3.78
N LEU A 67 17.11 23.72 4.24
CA LEU A 67 18.32 23.22 4.89
C LEU A 67 19.52 23.28 3.92
N GLY A 68 19.31 22.88 2.67
CA GLY A 68 20.32 22.90 1.62
C GLY A 68 20.83 24.31 1.31
N LEU A 69 19.94 25.29 1.28
CA LEU A 69 20.30 26.71 1.13
C LEU A 69 20.97 27.27 2.39
N MET A 70 20.52 26.87 3.58
CA MET A 70 21.07 27.30 4.86
C MET A 70 22.55 26.88 5.03
N VAL A 71 22.93 25.70 4.53
CA VAL A 71 24.31 25.20 4.63
C VAL A 71 25.22 25.61 3.46
N ARG A 72 24.81 26.58 2.65
CA ARG A 72 25.72 27.29 1.71
C ARG A 72 26.64 28.26 2.43
N GLN A 73 26.34 28.56 3.69
CA GLN A 73 27.09 29.42 4.60
C GLN A 73 27.36 28.66 5.91
N PRO A 74 28.32 29.12 6.74
CA PRO A 74 28.50 28.59 8.09
C PRO A 74 27.19 28.70 8.90
N LEU A 75 26.93 27.69 9.71
CA LEU A 75 25.73 27.63 10.54
C LEU A 75 25.82 28.71 11.65
N ASP A 76 24.82 29.59 11.70
CA ASP A 76 24.71 30.62 12.74
C ASP A 76 23.68 30.20 13.80
N LEU A 77 24.15 29.96 15.03
CA LEU A 77 23.36 29.55 16.18
C LEU A 77 22.94 30.71 17.09
N THR A 78 23.05 31.96 16.62
CA THR A 78 22.67 33.13 17.40
C THR A 78 21.17 33.13 17.59
N LEU A 79 20.68 33.18 18.82
CA LEU A 79 19.25 33.22 19.11
C LEU A 79 18.68 34.63 18.83
N PRO A 80 17.80 34.80 17.82
CA PRO A 80 17.16 36.09 17.57
C PRO A 80 16.02 36.35 18.56
N GLU A 81 15.54 37.59 18.59
CA GLU A 81 14.29 37.93 19.28
C GLU A 81 13.10 37.14 18.70
N PRO A 82 12.10 36.73 19.51
CA PRO A 82 10.96 35.93 19.05
C PRO A 82 10.26 36.50 17.82
N ALA A 83 10.07 37.82 17.77
CA ALA A 83 9.44 38.50 16.63
C ALA A 83 10.25 38.35 15.33
N GLN A 84 11.57 38.29 15.41
CA GLN A 84 12.44 38.09 14.26
C GLN A 84 12.37 36.65 13.75
N ILE A 85 12.30 35.66 14.65
CA ILE A 85 12.09 34.25 14.28
C ILE A 85 10.75 34.11 13.54
N GLN A 86 9.68 34.69 14.09
CA GLN A 86 8.36 34.68 13.47
C GLN A 86 8.37 35.32 12.07
N ALA A 87 9.06 36.46 11.91
CA ALA A 87 9.21 37.09 10.59
C ALA A 87 9.95 36.22 9.58
N TYR A 88 10.95 35.42 10.01
CA TYR A 88 11.62 34.46 9.13
C TYR A 88 10.70 33.31 8.73
N VAL A 89 9.89 32.79 9.66
CA VAL A 89 8.90 31.73 9.37
C VAL A 89 7.87 32.22 8.35
N GLU A 90 7.23 33.36 8.60
CA GLU A 90 6.22 33.93 7.69
C GLU A 90 6.77 34.24 6.30
N LYS A 91 8.01 34.77 6.23
CA LYS A 91 8.66 35.04 4.95
C LYS A 91 9.03 33.75 4.21
N THR A 92 9.39 32.70 4.95
CA THR A 92 9.65 31.37 4.38
C THR A 92 8.38 30.78 3.79
N ASP A 93 7.28 30.73 4.55
CA ASP A 93 5.99 30.22 4.08
C ASP A 93 5.51 30.96 2.83
N ALA A 94 5.65 32.29 2.81
CA ALA A 94 5.30 33.11 1.64
C ALA A 94 6.14 32.77 0.41
N LEU A 95 7.46 32.66 0.55
CA LEU A 95 8.36 32.36 -0.57
C LEU A 95 8.18 30.92 -1.08
N MET A 96 7.92 29.94 -0.20
CA MET A 96 7.64 28.56 -0.64
C MET A 96 6.32 28.48 -1.42
N ALA A 97 5.28 29.20 -0.97
CA ALA A 97 4.04 29.31 -1.73
C ALA A 97 4.22 30.01 -3.10
N GLU A 98 5.08 31.04 -3.18
CA GLU A 98 5.48 31.68 -4.45
C GLU A 98 6.23 30.69 -5.36
N LEU A 99 7.12 29.87 -4.80
CA LEU A 99 7.89 28.85 -5.52
C LEU A 99 6.97 27.80 -6.14
N HIS A 100 6.02 27.26 -5.37
CA HIS A 100 5.01 26.33 -5.87
C HIS A 100 4.14 26.94 -6.99
N GLY A 101 3.74 28.21 -6.82
CA GLY A 101 3.01 28.96 -7.84
C GLY A 101 3.82 29.14 -9.13
N SER A 102 5.13 29.38 -9.02
CA SER A 102 6.02 29.55 -10.18
C SER A 102 6.15 28.26 -11.01
N MET A 103 6.26 27.09 -10.38
CA MET A 103 6.36 25.80 -11.10
C MET A 103 5.05 25.43 -11.82
N ASN A 104 3.91 25.72 -11.19
CA ASN A 104 2.60 25.45 -11.79
C ASN A 104 2.27 26.33 -12.99
N SER A 105 2.90 27.52 -13.11
CA SER A 105 2.70 28.40 -14.26
C SER A 105 2.97 27.70 -15.60
N VAL A 106 3.97 26.80 -15.63
CA VAL A 106 4.34 25.99 -16.80
C VAL A 106 3.19 25.06 -17.22
N ILE A 107 2.57 24.37 -16.25
CA ILE A 107 1.42 23.47 -16.49
C ILE A 107 0.21 24.28 -16.97
N PHE A 108 -0.06 25.43 -16.34
CA PHE A 108 -1.14 26.33 -16.74
C PHE A 108 -0.96 26.86 -18.17
N GLU A 109 0.26 27.21 -18.57
CA GLU A 109 0.55 27.62 -19.94
C GLU A 109 0.36 26.48 -20.94
N ALA A 110 0.81 25.26 -20.61
CA ALA A 110 0.61 24.08 -21.44
C ALA A 110 -0.90 23.78 -21.64
N LEU A 111 -1.68 23.83 -20.56
CA LEU A 111 -3.14 23.68 -20.60
C LEU A 111 -3.81 24.76 -21.45
N LYS A 112 -3.41 26.03 -21.32
CA LYS A 112 -3.92 27.13 -22.14
C LYS A 112 -3.64 26.91 -23.63
N ARG A 113 -2.41 26.52 -24.00
CA ARG A 113 -2.03 26.23 -25.40
C ARG A 113 -2.88 25.10 -25.98
N ARG A 114 -3.07 24.01 -25.23
CA ARG A 114 -3.94 22.89 -25.64
C ARG A 114 -5.41 23.31 -25.81
N SER A 115 -5.93 24.16 -24.92
CA SER A 115 -7.31 24.66 -25.05
C SER A 115 -7.51 25.56 -26.28
N ALA A 116 -6.44 26.19 -26.78
CA ALA A 116 -6.47 27.07 -27.94
C ALA A 116 -6.31 26.33 -29.29
N SER A 117 -5.90 25.06 -29.29
CA SER A 117 -5.66 24.26 -30.49
C SER A 117 -6.34 22.89 -30.40
N ALA A 118 -7.41 22.68 -31.19
CA ALA A 118 -8.13 21.41 -31.24
C ALA A 118 -7.32 20.24 -31.84
N THR A 119 -6.21 20.55 -32.54
CA THR A 119 -5.32 19.59 -33.19
C THR A 119 -4.08 19.24 -32.36
N ASP A 120 -3.84 19.93 -31.24
CA ASP A 120 -2.67 19.67 -30.41
C ASP A 120 -2.92 18.48 -29.47
N ARG A 121 -2.48 17.30 -29.91
CA ARG A 121 -2.54 16.04 -29.16
C ARG A 121 -1.29 15.83 -28.28
N MET A 122 -0.38 16.80 -28.19
CA MET A 122 0.82 16.67 -27.35
C MET A 122 0.43 16.46 -25.88
N SER A 123 1.18 15.58 -25.19
CA SER A 123 0.99 15.35 -23.76
C SER A 123 1.17 16.66 -23.01
N ILE A 124 0.29 16.98 -22.06
CA ILE A 124 0.47 18.13 -21.16
C ILE A 124 1.73 17.95 -20.30
N TRP A 125 2.21 16.70 -20.21
CA TRP A 125 3.23 16.25 -19.29
C TRP A 125 4.56 15.98 -20.02
N GLU A 126 5.10 17.04 -20.61
CA GLU A 126 6.48 17.05 -21.09
C GLU A 126 7.43 17.40 -19.94
N GLY A 127 8.70 16.98 -20.02
CA GLY A 127 9.71 17.10 -18.96
C GLY A 127 9.58 18.28 -17.97
N PRO A 128 9.48 19.55 -18.42
CA PRO A 128 9.31 20.71 -17.52
C PRO A 128 8.02 20.68 -16.67
N ALA A 129 6.91 20.18 -17.21
CA ALA A 129 5.64 20.04 -16.51
C ALA A 129 5.64 18.89 -15.48
N LEU A 130 6.59 17.94 -15.59
CA LEU A 130 6.79 16.89 -14.60
C LEU A 130 7.64 17.32 -13.39
N ARG A 131 8.31 18.48 -13.43
CA ARG A 131 9.11 18.96 -12.29
C ARG A 131 8.25 19.18 -11.05
N GLU A 132 7.04 19.72 -11.21
CA GLU A 132 6.12 19.97 -10.10
C GLU A 132 5.68 18.66 -9.41
N PRO A 133 5.12 17.67 -10.11
CA PRO A 133 4.72 16.42 -9.45
C PRO A 133 5.91 15.59 -8.95
N ILE A 134 7.11 15.75 -9.53
CA ILE A 134 8.34 15.12 -9.00
C ILE A 134 8.76 15.76 -7.67
N PHE A 135 8.55 17.06 -7.48
CA PHE A 135 9.00 17.79 -6.30
C PHE A 135 7.95 17.85 -5.18
N TYR A 136 6.68 18.06 -5.53
CA TYR A 136 5.54 18.19 -4.62
C TYR A 136 4.69 16.91 -4.51
N GLY A 137 5.00 15.87 -5.29
CA GLY A 137 4.31 14.60 -5.19
C GLY A 137 4.47 13.96 -3.80
N PRO A 138 3.50 13.14 -3.37
CA PRO A 138 3.55 12.48 -2.08
C PRO A 138 4.75 11.53 -1.98
N GLU A 139 5.24 11.37 -0.75
CA GLU A 139 6.26 10.37 -0.42
C GLU A 139 5.68 8.96 -0.58
N SER A 140 6.48 8.03 -1.08
CA SER A 140 6.01 6.65 -1.25
C SER A 140 6.26 5.73 -0.05
N ALA A 141 7.01 6.22 0.93
CA ALA A 141 7.48 5.43 2.05
C ALA A 141 7.23 6.13 3.39
N TYR A 142 6.93 5.34 4.42
CA TYR A 142 6.99 5.82 5.79
C TYR A 142 8.43 5.80 6.33
N SER A 143 8.73 6.69 7.28
CA SER A 143 10.07 6.78 7.90
C SER A 143 10.55 5.45 8.50
N PHE A 144 9.65 4.68 9.10
CA PHE A 144 9.95 3.36 9.64
C PHE A 144 10.27 2.31 8.58
N GLN A 145 9.76 2.45 7.35
CA GLN A 145 10.10 1.51 6.27
C GLN A 145 11.55 1.72 5.85
N TYR A 146 12.03 2.96 5.73
CA TYR A 146 13.45 3.22 5.51
C TYR A 146 14.31 2.66 6.64
N ARG A 147 13.92 2.90 7.90
CA ARG A 147 14.60 2.36 9.08
C ARG A 147 14.74 0.84 9.01
N ASP A 148 13.64 0.13 8.73
CA ASP A 148 13.59 -1.32 8.78
C ASP A 148 14.26 -1.93 7.54
N PHE A 149 14.00 -1.39 6.36
CA PHE A 149 14.52 -1.94 5.10
C PHE A 149 15.98 -1.60 4.88
N PHE A 150 16.53 -0.57 5.54
CA PHE A 150 17.97 -0.30 5.53
C PHE A 150 18.78 -1.53 5.96
N VAL A 151 18.34 -2.22 7.01
CA VAL A 151 19.01 -3.45 7.47
C VAL A 151 18.84 -4.56 6.46
N ASP A 152 17.60 -4.86 6.04
CA ASP A 152 17.33 -5.94 5.07
C ASP A 152 18.07 -5.72 3.71
N LYS A 153 18.32 -4.46 3.33
CA LYS A 153 19.00 -4.06 2.10
C LYS A 153 20.52 -4.18 2.18
N HIS A 154 21.13 -3.82 3.31
CA HIS A 154 22.58 -3.66 3.44
C HIS A 154 23.24 -4.66 4.40
N GLU A 155 22.51 -5.59 5.01
CA GLU A 155 23.10 -6.60 5.92
C GLU A 155 24.15 -7.49 5.23
N HIS A 156 24.00 -7.75 3.93
CA HIS A 156 25.00 -8.47 3.13
C HIS A 156 26.27 -7.64 2.86
N ASP A 157 26.21 -6.33 3.10
CA ASP A 157 27.32 -5.39 3.00
C ASP A 157 27.91 -5.02 4.38
N ASP A 158 27.45 -5.65 5.47
CA ASP A 158 27.89 -5.32 6.84
C ASP A 158 29.41 -5.47 7.02
N ALA A 159 30.04 -6.44 6.36
CA ALA A 159 31.50 -6.59 6.40
C ALA A 159 32.20 -5.37 5.79
N TRP A 160 31.68 -4.87 4.66
CA TRP A 160 32.21 -3.67 4.01
C TRP A 160 31.94 -2.42 4.86
N LEU A 161 30.73 -2.27 5.40
CA LEU A 161 30.36 -1.15 6.28
C LEU A 161 31.22 -1.13 7.54
N GLN A 162 31.44 -2.28 8.18
CA GLN A 162 32.26 -2.35 9.39
C GLN A 162 33.72 -1.97 9.11
N GLN A 163 34.28 -2.44 7.98
CA GLN A 163 35.66 -2.15 7.60
C GLN A 163 35.88 -0.69 7.18
N ASN A 164 34.94 -0.12 6.41
CA ASN A 164 35.13 1.20 5.77
C ASN A 164 34.45 2.35 6.51
N LYS A 165 33.43 2.06 7.32
CA LYS A 165 32.61 3.04 8.03
C LYS A 165 32.55 2.82 9.54
N GLY A 166 33.11 1.73 10.07
CA GLY A 166 33.24 1.49 11.51
C GLY A 166 31.98 0.96 12.21
N PHE A 167 30.92 0.63 11.47
CA PHE A 167 29.66 0.12 12.02
C PHE A 167 28.99 -0.90 11.10
N THR A 168 28.09 -1.71 11.64
CA THR A 168 27.14 -2.52 10.87
C THR A 168 25.82 -1.78 10.62
N SER A 169 25.03 -2.24 9.65
CA SER A 169 23.68 -1.73 9.38
C SER A 169 22.79 -1.74 10.62
N ARG A 170 22.80 -2.80 11.43
CA ARG A 170 22.01 -2.87 12.68
C ARG A 170 22.47 -1.85 13.74
N GLN A 171 23.77 -1.60 13.85
CA GLN A 171 24.30 -0.58 14.76
C GLN A 171 23.87 0.83 14.33
N ALA A 172 24.01 1.15 13.03
CA ALA A 172 23.57 2.43 12.49
C ALA A 172 22.05 2.66 12.65
N GLN A 173 21.23 1.63 12.40
CA GLN A 173 19.79 1.67 12.66
C GLN A 173 19.49 1.98 14.14
N THR A 174 20.23 1.36 15.06
CA THR A 174 20.07 1.56 16.50
C THR A 174 20.41 2.99 16.92
N VAL A 175 21.49 3.55 16.36
CA VAL A 175 21.89 4.96 16.57
C VAL A 175 20.81 5.92 16.06
N ALA A 176 20.36 5.77 14.81
CA ALA A 176 19.34 6.63 14.24
C ALA A 176 18.02 6.57 15.01
N ARG A 177 17.60 5.36 15.42
CA ARG A 177 16.40 5.17 16.25
C ARG A 177 16.51 5.87 17.60
N ALA A 178 17.68 5.85 18.23
CA ALA A 178 17.90 6.54 19.49
C ALA A 178 17.83 8.07 19.32
N MET A 179 18.36 8.62 18.23
CA MET A 179 18.25 10.07 17.94
C MET A 179 16.78 10.48 17.76
N CYS A 180 16.02 9.76 16.94
CA CYS A 180 14.58 10.04 16.75
C CYS A 180 13.80 9.89 18.06
N SER A 181 14.04 8.83 18.84
CA SER A 181 13.37 8.64 20.13
C SER A 181 13.69 9.74 21.15
N LEU A 182 14.91 10.29 21.13
CA LEU A 182 15.29 11.43 21.97
C LEU A 182 14.60 12.72 21.50
N MET A 183 14.45 12.91 20.18
CA MET A 183 13.69 14.03 19.60
C MET A 183 12.22 14.00 20.08
N ASP A 184 11.55 12.85 19.96
CA ASP A 184 10.18 12.64 20.42
C ASP A 184 10.03 12.88 21.93
N LEU A 185 10.98 12.37 22.72
CA LEU A 185 10.97 12.52 24.17
C LEU A 185 11.00 14.01 24.57
N ARG A 186 11.88 14.79 23.94
CA ARG A 186 12.03 16.22 24.22
C ARG A 186 10.81 17.01 23.77
N ALA A 187 10.29 16.73 22.58
CA ALA A 187 9.05 17.34 22.08
C ALA A 187 7.85 17.04 22.99
N THR A 188 7.72 15.79 23.44
CA THR A 188 6.65 15.36 24.35
C THR A 188 6.75 16.05 25.71
N GLN A 189 7.96 16.16 26.27
CA GLN A 189 8.19 16.88 27.53
C GLN A 189 7.80 18.36 27.42
N LEU A 190 8.15 19.02 26.31
CA LEU A 190 7.74 20.40 26.09
C LEU A 190 6.21 20.54 26.02
N HIS A 191 5.54 19.64 25.32
CA HIS A 191 4.08 19.63 25.20
C HIS A 191 3.39 19.40 26.55
N GLN A 192 3.89 18.46 27.36
CA GLN A 192 3.34 18.14 28.69
C GLN A 192 3.48 19.29 29.70
N ASN A 193 4.52 20.12 29.58
CA ASN A 193 4.72 21.29 30.43
C ASN A 193 3.71 22.42 30.13
N GLY A 194 2.84 22.23 29.14
CA GLY A 194 1.67 23.06 28.85
C GLY A 194 1.98 24.32 28.04
N LYS A 195 0.91 25.03 27.63
CA LYS A 195 0.98 26.18 26.73
C LYS A 195 1.94 27.29 27.21
N LYS A 196 2.05 27.51 28.52
CA LYS A 196 2.99 28.48 29.11
C LYS A 196 4.46 28.10 28.94
N ALA A 197 4.80 26.80 28.91
CA ALA A 197 6.16 26.35 28.64
C ALA A 197 6.49 26.45 27.16
N LEU A 198 5.52 26.18 26.28
CA LEU A 198 5.65 26.37 24.83
C LEU A 198 5.82 27.85 24.47
N GLU A 199 5.05 28.74 25.11
CA GLU A 199 5.17 30.20 24.98
C GLU A 199 6.48 30.75 25.59
N ALA A 200 7.09 30.04 26.54
CA ALA A 200 8.35 30.41 27.18
C ALA A 200 9.60 29.92 26.41
N VAL A 201 9.44 28.95 25.50
CA VAL A 201 10.53 28.48 24.65
C VAL A 201 10.68 29.41 23.45
N THR A 202 11.73 30.21 23.46
CA THR A 202 12.07 31.10 22.34
C THR A 202 12.37 30.33 21.05
N SER A 203 12.88 29.09 21.14
CA SER A 203 13.13 28.23 19.97
C SER A 203 13.19 26.74 20.35
N PRO A 204 12.58 25.83 19.56
CA PRO A 204 12.64 24.39 19.80
C PRO A 204 13.94 23.73 19.34
N LEU A 205 15.00 24.51 19.01
CA LEU A 205 16.25 23.99 18.44
C LEU A 205 16.87 22.84 19.24
N ALA A 206 16.80 22.89 20.57
CA ALA A 206 17.35 21.87 21.47
C ALA A 206 16.71 20.48 21.28
N HIS A 207 15.51 20.38 20.71
CA HIS A 207 14.90 19.08 20.37
C HIS A 207 15.75 18.32 19.34
N PHE A 208 16.37 19.07 18.44
CA PHE A 208 17.05 18.57 17.26
C PHE A 208 18.56 18.39 17.46
N GLU A 209 19.10 18.67 18.66
CA GLU A 209 20.54 18.65 18.91
C GLU A 209 21.02 17.40 19.66
N PHE A 210 22.10 16.78 19.20
CA PHE A 210 22.58 15.51 19.74
C PHE A 210 24.10 15.51 19.92
N THR A 211 24.59 14.85 20.97
CA THR A 211 26.01 14.49 21.11
C THR A 211 26.20 12.98 21.02
N THR A 212 27.42 12.56 20.68
CA THR A 212 27.76 11.13 20.59
C THR A 212 27.66 10.43 21.95
N GLU A 213 27.99 11.10 23.04
CA GLU A 213 27.93 10.57 24.41
C GLU A 213 26.49 10.33 24.86
N GLU A 214 25.57 11.24 24.52
CA GLU A 214 24.15 11.09 24.83
C GLU A 214 23.57 9.88 24.10
N VAL A 215 23.87 9.76 22.81
CA VAL A 215 23.35 8.66 21.99
C VAL A 215 24.00 7.33 22.36
N ALA A 216 25.30 7.30 22.68
CA ALA A 216 25.98 6.11 23.21
C ALA A 216 25.35 5.64 24.53
N ARG A 217 25.06 6.58 25.45
CA ARG A 217 24.38 6.24 26.72
C ARG A 217 22.98 5.70 26.49
N LYS A 218 22.23 6.26 25.54
CA LYS A 218 20.86 5.83 25.21
C LYS A 218 20.83 4.44 24.55
N THR A 219 21.81 4.14 23.70
CA THR A 219 21.88 2.89 22.92
C THR A 219 22.60 1.75 23.65
N GLY A 220 23.53 2.07 24.55
CA GLY A 220 24.46 1.11 25.15
C GLY A 220 25.56 0.62 24.19
N LEU A 221 25.70 1.24 23.02
CA LEU A 221 26.77 0.92 22.07
C LEU A 221 28.10 1.57 22.49
N ASP A 222 29.20 1.01 22.01
CA ASP A 222 30.52 1.62 22.14
C ASP A 222 30.53 3.02 21.50
N ILE A 223 31.17 3.98 22.16
CA ILE A 223 31.18 5.37 21.70
C ILE A 223 31.84 5.53 20.34
N GLY A 224 32.85 4.70 20.01
CA GLY A 224 33.52 4.72 18.71
C GLY A 224 32.58 4.32 17.57
N VAL A 225 31.66 3.39 17.81
CA VAL A 225 30.61 3.02 16.83
C VAL A 225 29.66 4.20 16.60
N VAL A 226 29.22 4.87 17.68
CA VAL A 226 28.32 6.02 17.57
C VAL A 226 29.00 7.19 16.85
N GLN A 227 30.27 7.46 17.18
CA GLN A 227 31.08 8.47 16.49
C GLN A 227 31.18 8.16 15.00
N ALA A 228 31.45 6.92 14.62
CA ALA A 228 31.56 6.52 13.23
C ALA A 228 30.25 6.69 12.43
N VAL A 229 29.10 6.42 13.05
CA VAL A 229 27.79 6.70 12.45
C VAL A 229 27.57 8.21 12.28
N PHE A 230 27.90 9.00 13.29
CA PHE A 230 27.81 10.46 13.21
C PHE A 230 28.70 10.99 12.10
N GLU A 231 29.97 10.57 12.04
CA GLU A 231 30.92 10.97 11.01
C GLU A 231 30.42 10.64 9.60
N ALA A 232 29.86 9.46 9.39
CA ALA A 232 29.35 9.05 8.08
C ALA A 232 28.13 9.87 7.59
N LEU A 233 27.38 10.47 8.52
CA LEU A 233 26.13 11.19 8.23
C LEU A 233 26.23 12.70 8.48
N THR A 234 27.37 13.17 8.99
CA THR A 234 27.63 14.59 9.23
C THR A 234 27.94 15.28 7.92
N PHE A 235 27.24 16.38 7.67
CA PHE A 235 27.48 17.23 6.53
C PHE A 235 28.88 17.84 6.61
N THR A 236 29.70 17.57 5.60
CA THR A 236 31.04 18.13 5.45
C THR A 236 31.11 18.97 4.18
N GLY A 237 31.33 20.29 4.30
CA GLY A 237 31.59 21.18 3.17
C GLY A 237 30.65 22.38 3.10
N GLN A 238 30.49 22.91 1.89
CA GLN A 238 29.57 24.00 1.58
C GLN A 238 28.69 23.53 0.42
N ASN A 239 27.37 23.60 0.56
CA ASN A 239 26.42 23.09 -0.44
C ASN A 239 26.27 24.05 -1.64
N ALA A 240 27.38 24.63 -2.10
CA ALA A 240 27.44 25.75 -3.05
C ALA A 240 26.93 25.38 -4.45
N GLU A 241 26.95 24.10 -4.80
CA GLU A 241 26.44 23.58 -6.07
C GLU A 241 24.92 23.39 -6.09
N PHE A 242 24.23 23.57 -4.94
CA PHE A 242 22.77 23.61 -4.87
C PHE A 242 22.26 25.02 -5.24
N ARG A 243 22.02 25.23 -6.54
CA ARG A 243 21.72 26.54 -7.14
C ARG A 243 20.30 26.66 -7.69
N GLU A 244 19.64 25.54 -7.95
CA GLU A 244 18.24 25.47 -8.41
C GLU A 244 17.54 24.18 -7.92
N LEU A 245 16.20 24.13 -8.04
CA LEU A 245 15.46 22.92 -7.72
C LEU A 245 15.83 21.77 -8.66
N GLY A 246 16.19 20.63 -8.06
CA GLY A 246 16.64 19.43 -8.76
C GLY A 246 18.17 19.29 -8.84
N ASP A 247 18.93 20.29 -8.38
CA ASP A 247 20.34 20.08 -8.04
C ASP A 247 20.50 19.04 -6.93
N TYR A 248 21.68 18.43 -6.88
CA TYR A 248 22.03 17.56 -5.76
C TYR A 248 22.15 18.40 -4.49
N ASN A 249 21.31 18.07 -3.50
CA ASN A 249 21.34 18.70 -2.20
C ASN A 249 22.07 17.78 -1.21
N SER A 250 23.26 18.18 -0.79
CA SER A 250 24.15 17.33 0.01
C SER A 250 23.56 16.96 1.37
N VAL A 251 22.69 17.79 1.95
CA VAL A 251 22.05 17.52 3.25
C VAL A 251 21.14 16.29 3.21
N VAL A 252 20.67 15.86 2.03
CA VAL A 252 19.89 14.63 1.87
C VAL A 252 20.76 13.40 2.10
N GLY A 253 22.02 13.44 1.63
CA GLY A 253 22.98 12.35 1.81
C GLY A 253 23.61 12.34 3.20
N THR A 254 23.83 13.51 3.81
CA THR A 254 24.44 13.68 5.13
C THR A 254 23.62 14.68 5.95
N PRO A 255 22.56 14.23 6.65
CA PRO A 255 21.56 15.12 7.26
C PRO A 255 21.96 15.70 8.63
N LEU A 256 23.10 15.30 9.20
CA LEU A 256 23.54 15.81 10.50
C LEU A 256 24.36 17.08 10.31
N LEU A 257 23.89 18.22 10.82
CA LEU A 257 24.57 19.50 10.65
C LEU A 257 25.47 19.78 11.86
N PRO A 258 26.78 20.01 11.69
CA PRO A 258 27.68 20.29 12.80
C PRO A 258 27.39 21.66 13.43
N THR A 259 27.51 21.76 14.75
CA THR A 259 27.25 22.98 15.53
C THR A 259 28.52 23.74 15.95
N ASP A 260 29.71 23.21 15.64
CA ASP A 260 31.02 23.66 16.12
C ASP A 260 31.22 23.66 17.65
N ARG A 261 30.26 23.14 18.42
CA ARG A 261 30.33 22.98 19.89
C ARG A 261 30.31 21.52 20.36
N GLY A 262 30.70 20.59 19.49
CA GLY A 262 30.76 19.15 19.80
C GLY A 262 29.42 18.41 19.70
N SER A 263 28.43 19.00 19.02
CA SER A 263 27.12 18.39 18.78
C SER A 263 26.73 18.49 17.29
N VAL A 264 25.65 17.82 16.91
CA VAL A 264 25.03 17.92 15.58
C VAL A 264 23.54 18.20 15.68
N LEU A 265 22.98 18.80 14.64
CA LEU A 265 21.54 18.99 14.49
C LEU A 265 20.96 17.98 13.49
N LEU A 266 19.83 17.36 13.85
CA LEU A 266 19.00 16.54 12.98
C LEU A 266 17.56 17.07 13.06
N PHE A 267 17.04 17.61 11.96
CA PHE A 267 15.73 18.28 11.94
C PHE A 267 14.52 17.38 11.66
N MET A 268 14.73 16.20 11.07
CA MET A 268 13.64 15.32 10.64
C MET A 268 13.99 13.85 10.86
N HIS A 269 13.04 13.07 11.38
CA HIS A 269 13.17 11.60 11.49
C HIS A 269 13.42 10.95 10.13
N TYR A 270 12.65 11.39 9.14
CA TYR A 270 12.72 10.84 7.79
C TYR A 270 14.12 10.98 7.19
N ALA A 271 14.79 12.11 7.42
CA ALA A 271 16.07 12.44 6.78
C ALA A 271 17.19 11.45 7.17
N ILE A 272 17.31 11.09 8.46
CA ILE A 272 18.35 10.15 8.88
C ILE A 272 18.08 8.72 8.37
N TYR A 273 16.83 8.29 8.35
CA TYR A 273 16.48 6.95 7.86
C TYR A 273 16.61 6.84 6.34
N GLU A 274 16.15 7.84 5.59
CA GLU A 274 16.33 7.88 4.14
C GLU A 274 17.83 7.93 3.78
N SER A 275 18.59 8.79 4.45
CA SER A 275 20.05 8.87 4.27
C SER A 275 20.73 7.52 4.52
N LEU A 276 20.40 6.81 5.61
CA LEU A 276 20.94 5.47 5.85
C LEU A 276 20.55 4.46 4.76
N TYR A 277 19.31 4.50 4.28
CA TYR A 277 18.84 3.61 3.22
C TYR A 277 19.52 3.86 1.86
N GLU A 278 19.86 5.11 1.58
CA GLU A 278 20.32 5.62 0.29
C GLU A 278 21.86 5.74 0.19
N SER A 279 22.50 6.38 1.17
CA SER A 279 23.91 6.76 1.14
C SER A 279 24.91 5.62 0.93
N PRO A 280 24.71 4.40 1.47
CA PRO A 280 25.64 3.29 1.23
C PRO A 280 25.81 2.93 -0.24
N PHE A 281 24.78 3.15 -1.08
CA PHE A 281 24.91 2.97 -2.53
C PHE A 281 26.01 3.87 -3.11
N PHE A 282 26.08 5.13 -2.69
CA PHE A 282 27.09 6.07 -3.18
C PHE A 282 28.46 5.74 -2.63
N TRP A 283 28.56 5.39 -1.34
CA TRP A 283 29.85 5.02 -0.72
C TRP A 283 30.48 3.80 -1.39
N MET A 284 29.69 2.76 -1.67
CA MET A 284 30.18 1.53 -2.29
C MET A 284 30.39 1.67 -3.80
N LYS A 285 29.70 2.61 -4.46
CA LYS A 285 29.90 2.88 -5.89
C LYS A 285 31.28 3.47 -6.15
N ASP A 286 31.80 4.27 -5.23
CA ASP A 286 33.14 4.87 -5.30
C ASP A 286 34.26 3.85 -5.02
N ASP A 287 33.93 2.73 -4.37
CA ASP A 287 34.82 1.57 -4.27
C ASP A 287 34.79 0.75 -5.56
N HIS A 288 35.77 0.96 -6.45
CA HIS A 288 35.85 0.27 -7.73
C HIS A 288 35.96 -1.26 -7.63
N VAL A 289 36.44 -1.80 -6.50
CA VAL A 289 36.56 -3.24 -6.27
C VAL A 289 35.20 -3.80 -5.82
N TYR A 290 34.51 -3.10 -4.93
CA TYR A 290 33.27 -3.58 -4.32
C TYR A 290 32.00 -3.23 -5.11
N ARG A 291 32.01 -2.18 -5.95
CA ARG A 291 30.82 -1.64 -6.66
C ARG A 291 29.98 -2.68 -7.39
N ARG A 292 30.59 -3.75 -7.92
CA ARG A 292 29.87 -4.82 -8.62
C ARG A 292 29.06 -5.66 -7.63
N LEU A 293 29.70 -6.12 -6.56
CA LEU A 293 29.05 -6.88 -5.51
C LEU A 293 27.94 -6.06 -4.82
N ALA A 294 28.18 -4.77 -4.56
CA ALA A 294 27.14 -3.87 -4.03
C ALA A 294 25.94 -3.74 -4.98
N SER A 295 26.17 -3.69 -6.29
CA SER A 295 25.10 -3.67 -7.29
C SER A 295 24.31 -4.97 -7.31
N ASP A 296 24.99 -6.11 -7.22
CA ASP A 296 24.37 -7.44 -7.19
C ASP A 296 23.53 -7.62 -5.92
N ASN A 297 24.07 -7.24 -4.74
CA ASN A 297 23.36 -7.25 -3.46
C ASN A 297 22.09 -6.38 -3.49
N ARG A 298 22.17 -5.21 -4.10
CA ARG A 298 21.01 -4.30 -4.25
C ARG A 298 19.93 -4.90 -5.15
N GLY A 299 20.29 -5.59 -6.23
CA GLY A 299 19.34 -6.32 -7.07
C GLY A 299 18.65 -7.44 -6.29
N ALA A 300 19.45 -8.29 -5.65
CA ALA A 300 18.98 -9.42 -4.84
C ALA A 300 18.08 -9.00 -3.67
N PHE A 301 18.27 -7.79 -3.10
CA PHE A 301 17.39 -7.24 -2.07
C PHE A 301 15.93 -7.14 -2.57
N VAL A 302 15.70 -6.62 -3.76
CA VAL A 302 14.34 -6.36 -4.28
C VAL A 302 13.60 -7.68 -4.50
N GLU A 303 14.28 -8.65 -5.08
CA GLU A 303 13.77 -10.00 -5.34
C GLU A 303 13.45 -10.72 -4.03
N ARG A 304 14.40 -10.73 -3.08
CA ARG A 304 14.21 -11.31 -1.74
C ARG A 304 13.09 -10.64 -0.97
N PHE A 305 12.98 -9.31 -1.09
CA PHE A 305 11.91 -8.55 -0.45
C PHE A 305 10.54 -8.93 -1.03
N ALA A 306 10.40 -8.93 -2.36
CA ALA A 306 9.16 -9.32 -3.03
C ALA A 306 8.75 -10.76 -2.69
N TYR A 307 9.69 -11.70 -2.72
CA TYR A 307 9.48 -13.08 -2.29
C TYR A 307 8.97 -13.14 -0.85
N LYS A 308 9.65 -12.49 0.11
CA LYS A 308 9.26 -12.50 1.54
C LYS A 308 7.84 -11.98 1.75
N ARG A 309 7.47 -10.91 1.05
CA ARG A 309 6.13 -10.29 1.14
C ARG A 309 5.05 -11.16 0.54
N LEU A 310 5.25 -11.66 -0.67
CA LEU A 310 4.26 -12.52 -1.34
C LEU A 310 4.15 -13.89 -0.66
N ALA A 311 5.25 -14.47 -0.19
CA ALA A 311 5.23 -15.74 0.55
C ALA A 311 4.51 -15.64 1.89
N ALA A 312 4.46 -14.45 2.52
CA ALA A 312 3.67 -14.22 3.72
C ALA A 312 2.16 -14.26 3.44
N VAL A 313 1.72 -13.87 2.25
CA VAL A 313 0.31 -13.88 1.81
C VAL A 313 -0.07 -15.24 1.23
N PHE A 314 0.67 -15.72 0.24
CA PHE A 314 0.35 -16.91 -0.55
C PHE A 314 0.89 -18.22 0.03
N GLY A 315 1.81 -18.13 0.99
CA GLY A 315 2.53 -19.29 1.53
C GLY A 315 3.72 -19.68 0.64
N ARG A 316 4.78 -20.19 1.27
CA ARG A 316 6.06 -20.53 0.60
C ARG A 316 5.92 -21.58 -0.50
N ALA A 317 4.91 -22.46 -0.42
CA ALA A 317 4.68 -23.50 -1.42
C ALA A 317 4.13 -22.95 -2.75
N SER A 318 3.62 -21.72 -2.75
CA SER A 318 3.01 -21.06 -3.90
C SER A 318 3.88 -19.95 -4.49
N VAL A 319 5.06 -19.68 -3.93
CA VAL A 319 5.92 -18.57 -4.34
C VAL A 319 7.33 -19.09 -4.62
N PHE A 320 7.82 -18.79 -5.81
CA PHE A 320 9.08 -19.28 -6.36
C PHE A 320 9.96 -18.10 -6.78
N THR A 321 11.27 -18.26 -6.73
CA THR A 321 12.27 -17.24 -7.10
C THR A 321 13.07 -17.66 -8.31
N ASN A 322 13.54 -16.68 -9.09
CA ASN A 322 14.46 -16.87 -10.22
C ASN A 322 14.00 -17.97 -11.20
N VAL A 323 12.71 -17.92 -11.56
CA VAL A 323 12.07 -18.98 -12.34
C VAL A 323 12.43 -18.86 -13.81
N ASN A 324 13.13 -19.87 -14.32
CA ASN A 324 13.46 -20.04 -15.71
C ASN A 324 12.28 -20.63 -16.49
N ILE A 325 11.83 -19.94 -17.53
CA ILE A 325 10.81 -20.44 -18.46
C ILE A 325 11.54 -20.95 -19.70
N LEU A 326 11.53 -22.27 -19.90
CA LEU A 326 12.37 -22.96 -20.90
C LEU A 326 11.53 -23.58 -22.01
N ASP A 327 11.78 -23.19 -23.27
CA ASP A 327 11.32 -23.89 -24.47
C ASP A 327 12.43 -24.88 -24.89
N GLY A 328 12.29 -26.14 -24.47
CA GLY A 328 13.36 -27.14 -24.61
C GLY A 328 14.61 -26.77 -23.80
N LYS A 329 15.68 -26.35 -24.49
CA LYS A 329 16.93 -25.87 -23.86
C LYS A 329 17.07 -24.34 -23.87
N ASN A 330 16.19 -23.64 -24.58
CA ASN A 330 16.27 -22.20 -24.74
C ASN A 330 15.50 -21.51 -23.62
N ARG A 331 16.11 -20.49 -23.01
CA ARG A 331 15.43 -19.65 -22.03
C ARG A 331 14.54 -18.66 -22.77
N ALA A 332 13.22 -18.88 -22.68
CA ALA A 332 12.20 -18.01 -23.26
C ALA A 332 11.89 -16.81 -22.35
N GLY A 333 12.07 -16.96 -21.04
CA GLY A 333 11.89 -15.89 -20.06
C GLY A 333 12.47 -16.24 -18.70
N GLU A 334 12.53 -15.24 -17.83
CA GLU A 334 12.93 -15.35 -16.42
C GLU A 334 12.01 -14.49 -15.58
N ALA A 335 11.35 -15.06 -14.59
CA ALA A 335 10.60 -14.32 -13.60
C ALA A 335 11.39 -14.24 -12.28
N ASP A 336 11.64 -13.03 -11.79
CA ASP A 336 12.37 -12.80 -10.54
C ASP A 336 11.62 -13.43 -9.35
N VAL A 337 10.30 -13.25 -9.30
CA VAL A 337 9.40 -13.98 -8.39
C VAL A 337 8.15 -14.40 -9.15
N LEU A 338 7.73 -15.66 -8.96
CA LEU A 338 6.50 -16.21 -9.53
C LEU A 338 5.58 -16.70 -8.40
N VAL A 339 4.32 -16.25 -8.41
CA VAL A 339 3.27 -16.81 -7.56
C VAL A 339 2.36 -17.69 -8.40
N ILE A 340 2.04 -18.89 -7.91
CA ILE A 340 1.01 -19.78 -8.46
C ILE A 340 0.01 -20.11 -7.35
N PHE A 341 -1.23 -19.64 -7.50
CA PHE A 341 -2.29 -19.86 -6.53
C PHE A 341 -3.59 -20.26 -7.23
N GLY A 342 -3.89 -21.56 -7.21
CA GLY A 342 -4.98 -22.14 -8.00
C GLY A 342 -4.70 -22.00 -9.50
N ASP A 343 -5.59 -21.33 -10.21
CA ASP A 343 -5.49 -21.00 -11.64
C ASP A 343 -5.04 -19.53 -11.88
N ARG A 344 -4.47 -18.89 -10.85
CA ARG A 344 -3.97 -17.50 -10.87
C ARG A 344 -2.46 -17.45 -10.76
N MET A 345 -1.84 -16.52 -11.50
CA MET A 345 -0.40 -16.28 -11.43
C MET A 345 -0.07 -14.79 -11.22
N ILE A 346 0.99 -14.52 -10.45
CA ILE A 346 1.62 -13.19 -10.39
C ILE A 346 3.04 -13.35 -10.87
N ILE A 347 3.45 -12.56 -11.87
CA ILE A 347 4.80 -12.53 -12.40
C ILE A 347 5.44 -11.21 -11.96
N VAL A 348 6.42 -11.29 -11.06
CA VAL A 348 7.13 -10.11 -10.57
C VAL A 348 8.43 -9.93 -11.33
N GLN A 349 8.66 -8.69 -11.77
CA GLN A 349 9.92 -8.22 -12.31
C GLN A 349 10.42 -7.07 -11.42
N ALA A 350 11.54 -7.31 -10.77
CA ALA A 350 12.17 -6.43 -9.80
C ALA A 350 13.29 -5.62 -10.47
N LYS A 351 13.41 -4.33 -10.13
CA LYS A 351 14.44 -3.44 -10.68
C LYS A 351 14.99 -2.50 -9.61
N ALA A 352 16.31 -2.29 -9.64
CA ALA A 352 17.02 -1.40 -8.71
C ALA A 352 17.37 -0.02 -9.31
N LYS A 353 16.68 0.40 -10.39
CA LYS A 353 16.99 1.65 -11.09
C LYS A 353 16.23 2.86 -10.48
N LYS A 354 16.90 4.01 -10.43
CA LYS A 354 16.37 5.32 -9.96
C LYS A 354 16.35 6.35 -11.08
N LEU A 355 15.54 7.39 -10.91
CA LEU A 355 15.67 8.64 -11.67
C LEU A 355 17.02 9.32 -11.40
N THR A 356 17.67 9.76 -12.46
CA THR A 356 18.88 10.59 -12.39
C THR A 356 18.55 12.05 -12.04
N LEU A 357 19.56 12.81 -11.61
CA LEU A 357 19.42 14.24 -11.33
C LEU A 357 18.92 15.03 -12.55
N ALA A 358 19.41 14.70 -13.75
CA ALA A 358 18.96 15.35 -14.98
C ALA A 358 17.46 15.09 -15.24
N ALA A 359 16.96 13.88 -14.99
CA ALA A 359 15.52 13.60 -15.09
C ALA A 359 14.70 14.42 -14.07
N ARG A 360 15.18 14.52 -12.82
CA ARG A 360 14.52 15.33 -11.76
C ARG A 360 14.45 16.82 -12.10
N LYS A 361 15.40 17.32 -12.91
CA LYS A 361 15.39 18.69 -13.45
C LYS A 361 14.46 18.89 -14.66
N GLY A 362 13.69 17.87 -15.04
CA GLY A 362 12.75 17.95 -16.16
C GLY A 362 13.38 17.70 -17.54
N ASN A 363 14.55 17.05 -17.61
CA ASN A 363 15.08 16.59 -18.90
C ASN A 363 14.24 15.41 -19.42
N ASP A 364 13.37 15.70 -20.39
CA ASP A 364 12.40 14.74 -20.94
C ASP A 364 13.05 13.46 -21.50
N GLY A 365 14.16 13.59 -22.23
CA GLY A 365 14.88 12.44 -22.80
C GLY A 365 15.45 11.53 -21.73
N GLN A 366 16.06 12.10 -20.69
CA GLN A 366 16.60 11.33 -19.58
C GLN A 366 15.49 10.72 -18.72
N LEU A 367 14.37 11.43 -18.54
CA LEU A 367 13.21 10.96 -17.79
C LEU A 367 12.61 9.72 -18.46
N LYS A 368 12.38 9.76 -19.78
CA LYS A 368 11.92 8.60 -20.57
C LYS A 368 12.93 7.45 -20.52
N ALA A 369 14.23 7.73 -20.64
CA ALA A 369 15.26 6.69 -20.59
C ALA A 369 15.34 6.00 -19.21
N ASP A 370 15.26 6.78 -18.11
CA ASP A 370 15.26 6.23 -16.76
C ASP A 370 13.97 5.44 -16.47
N PHE A 371 12.81 5.94 -16.90
CA PHE A 371 11.53 5.22 -16.80
C PHE A 371 11.55 3.92 -17.59
N ALA A 372 12.05 3.95 -18.83
CA ALA A 372 12.14 2.75 -19.67
C ALA A 372 13.04 1.68 -19.02
N ALA A 373 14.17 2.10 -18.45
CA ALA A 373 15.10 1.20 -17.79
C ALA A 373 14.56 0.63 -16.45
N ALA A 374 13.75 1.41 -15.72
CA ALA A 374 13.22 1.01 -14.42
C ALA A 374 11.90 0.23 -14.50
N ILE A 375 10.98 0.64 -15.37
CA ILE A 375 9.59 0.17 -15.40
C ILE A 375 9.24 -0.52 -16.72
N GLN A 376 9.46 0.12 -17.87
CA GLN A 376 9.06 -0.46 -19.17
C GLN A 376 9.69 -1.83 -19.38
N LYS A 377 11.01 -1.95 -19.17
CA LYS A 377 11.72 -3.23 -19.28
C LYS A 377 11.17 -4.31 -18.34
N ALA A 378 10.74 -3.94 -17.13
CA ALA A 378 10.13 -4.88 -16.19
C ALA A 378 8.77 -5.36 -16.71
N SER A 379 7.98 -4.45 -17.29
CA SER A 379 6.69 -4.78 -17.92
C SER A 379 6.87 -5.71 -19.11
N ASP A 380 7.80 -5.39 -20.02
CA ASP A 380 8.12 -6.20 -21.20
C ASP A 380 8.57 -7.61 -20.79
N GLN A 381 9.48 -7.71 -19.81
CA GLN A 381 9.95 -9.01 -19.32
C GLN A 381 8.83 -9.85 -18.69
N ALA A 382 7.90 -9.21 -17.97
CA ALA A 382 6.77 -9.93 -17.39
C ALA A 382 5.79 -10.41 -18.48
N TRP A 383 5.62 -9.63 -19.54
CA TRP A 383 4.84 -10.02 -20.72
C TRP A 383 5.48 -11.20 -21.45
N ASP A 384 6.78 -11.15 -21.75
CA ASP A 384 7.52 -12.25 -22.40
C ASP A 384 7.38 -13.56 -21.61
N CYS A 385 7.46 -13.46 -20.27
CA CYS A 385 7.21 -14.60 -19.38
C CYS A 385 5.79 -15.14 -19.52
N ALA A 386 4.79 -14.26 -19.49
CA ALA A 386 3.38 -14.64 -19.62
C ALA A 386 3.09 -15.31 -20.96
N GLU A 387 3.59 -14.75 -22.07
CA GLU A 387 3.43 -15.32 -23.41
C GLU A 387 4.09 -16.70 -23.51
N ALA A 388 5.33 -16.83 -23.02
CA ALA A 388 6.06 -18.09 -23.02
C ALA A 388 5.32 -19.18 -22.21
N ILE A 389 4.78 -18.82 -21.03
CA ILE A 389 3.96 -19.70 -20.19
C ILE A 389 2.69 -20.14 -20.92
N LEU A 390 1.95 -19.20 -21.53
CA LEU A 390 0.68 -19.47 -22.20
C LEU A 390 0.84 -20.24 -23.51
N SER A 391 2.05 -20.28 -24.09
CA SER A 391 2.33 -21.09 -25.28
C SER A 391 2.13 -22.60 -25.07
N GLY A 392 2.15 -23.08 -23.83
CA GLY A 392 2.03 -24.50 -23.48
C GLY A 392 3.24 -25.37 -23.85
N ARG A 393 4.30 -24.76 -24.41
CA ARG A 393 5.53 -25.46 -24.84
C ARG A 393 6.64 -25.42 -23.80
N CYS A 394 6.54 -24.50 -22.82
CA CYS A 394 7.61 -24.23 -21.89
C CYS A 394 7.49 -25.04 -20.59
N ARG A 395 8.65 -25.33 -19.98
CA ARG A 395 8.77 -25.83 -18.61
C ARG A 395 9.27 -24.72 -17.69
N MET A 396 8.84 -24.72 -16.44
CA MET A 396 9.29 -23.75 -15.44
C MET A 396 10.24 -24.43 -14.46
N ILE A 397 11.43 -23.87 -14.27
CA ILE A 397 12.46 -24.42 -13.38
C ILE A 397 12.88 -23.32 -12.38
N ASP A 398 12.86 -23.61 -11.09
CA ASP A 398 13.33 -22.68 -10.04
C ASP A 398 14.86 -22.58 -9.96
N ASP A 399 15.37 -21.73 -9.05
CA ASP A 399 16.82 -21.57 -8.80
C ASP A 399 17.51 -22.85 -8.29
N ALA A 400 16.76 -23.75 -7.64
CA ALA A 400 17.25 -25.04 -7.18
C ALA A 400 17.32 -26.11 -8.29
N GLY A 401 16.84 -25.79 -9.50
CA GLY A 401 16.76 -26.73 -10.61
C GLY A 401 15.55 -27.67 -10.53
N CYS A 402 14.61 -27.39 -9.63
CA CYS A 402 13.37 -28.15 -9.50
C CYS A 402 12.34 -27.65 -10.52
N GLU A 403 11.61 -28.60 -11.12
CA GLU A 403 10.51 -28.26 -12.01
C GLU A 403 9.27 -27.85 -11.22
N ILE A 404 8.72 -26.68 -11.58
CA ILE A 404 7.50 -26.14 -11.00
C ILE A 404 6.31 -26.66 -11.79
N ALA A 405 5.36 -27.28 -11.08
CA ALA A 405 4.16 -27.81 -11.70
C ALA A 405 3.29 -26.67 -12.25
N MET A 406 2.88 -26.81 -13.52
CA MET A 406 1.90 -25.93 -14.15
C MET A 406 0.50 -26.20 -13.61
N PRO A 407 -0.33 -25.17 -13.39
CA PRO A 407 -1.75 -25.39 -13.13
C PRO A 407 -2.44 -25.97 -14.38
N ASN A 408 -3.51 -26.74 -14.17
CA ASN A 408 -4.27 -27.37 -15.27
C ASN A 408 -4.85 -26.35 -16.27
N SER A 409 -5.15 -25.14 -15.78
CA SER A 409 -5.61 -24.00 -16.56
C SER A 409 -5.15 -22.72 -15.88
N ILE A 410 -4.93 -21.68 -16.67
CA ILE A 410 -4.60 -20.35 -16.17
C ILE A 410 -5.74 -19.42 -16.54
N LYS A 411 -6.37 -18.81 -15.54
CA LYS A 411 -7.48 -17.87 -15.75
C LYS A 411 -7.00 -16.43 -15.80
N GLU A 412 -6.07 -16.04 -14.93
CA GLU A 412 -5.51 -14.69 -14.93
C GLU A 412 -4.02 -14.70 -14.55
N ILE A 413 -3.25 -13.86 -15.24
CA ILE A 413 -1.85 -13.54 -14.94
C ILE A 413 -1.77 -12.04 -14.63
N PHE A 414 -1.13 -11.70 -13.51
CA PHE A 414 -0.91 -10.32 -13.06
C PHE A 414 0.57 -9.95 -13.11
N PRO A 415 1.01 -9.13 -14.08
CA PRO A 415 2.38 -8.61 -14.11
C PRO A 415 2.61 -7.57 -13.01
N PHE A 416 3.66 -7.73 -12.20
CA PHE A 416 4.07 -6.80 -11.15
C PHE A 416 5.44 -6.22 -11.50
N CYS A 417 5.53 -4.89 -11.63
CA CYS A 417 6.80 -4.19 -11.82
C CYS A 417 7.19 -3.53 -10.50
N VAL A 418 8.24 -4.02 -9.84
CA VAL A 418 8.63 -3.60 -8.49
C VAL A 418 9.98 -2.87 -8.52
N VAL A 419 10.03 -1.64 -8.01
CA VAL A 419 11.29 -0.89 -7.85
C VAL A 419 11.76 -0.80 -6.40
N SER A 420 13.07 -0.79 -6.20
CA SER A 420 13.69 -0.86 -4.86
C SER A 420 13.64 0.41 -4.04
N ASP A 421 13.36 1.55 -4.65
CA ASP A 421 13.49 2.84 -3.98
C ASP A 421 12.38 3.78 -4.44
N HIS A 422 12.20 4.88 -3.69
CA HIS A 422 11.22 5.90 -4.02
C HIS A 422 11.48 6.42 -5.44
N TYR A 423 10.47 6.27 -6.29
CA TYR A 423 10.48 6.77 -7.66
C TYR A 423 9.48 7.94 -7.74
N PRO A 424 9.95 9.20 -7.78
CA PRO A 424 9.08 10.37 -7.76
C PRO A 424 8.02 10.35 -8.85
N ALA A 425 6.77 10.70 -8.51
CA ALA A 425 5.63 10.73 -9.41
C ALA A 425 5.39 9.41 -10.20
N LEU A 426 5.69 8.25 -9.60
CA LEU A 426 5.60 6.95 -10.28
C LEU A 426 4.23 6.66 -10.90
N ALA A 427 3.14 6.87 -10.15
CA ALA A 427 1.79 6.61 -10.66
C ALA A 427 1.46 7.49 -11.87
N LEU A 428 1.85 8.78 -11.82
CA LEU A 428 1.68 9.71 -12.92
C LEU A 428 2.51 9.32 -14.13
N GLN A 429 3.80 9.03 -13.95
CA GLN A 429 4.69 8.60 -15.04
C GLN A 429 4.23 7.27 -15.66
N ALA A 430 3.80 6.30 -14.85
CA ALA A 430 3.26 5.03 -15.34
C ALA A 430 1.95 5.21 -16.14
N SER A 431 1.09 6.16 -15.74
CA SER A 431 -0.12 6.48 -16.50
C SER A 431 0.17 7.11 -17.87
N GLN A 432 1.35 7.72 -18.04
CA GLN A 432 1.72 8.47 -19.24
C GLN A 432 2.61 7.71 -20.21
N TYR A 433 3.60 6.98 -19.67
CA TYR A 433 4.69 6.43 -20.46
C TYR A 433 4.67 4.90 -20.56
N LEU A 434 3.92 4.21 -19.70
CA LEU A 434 3.92 2.74 -19.73
C LEU A 434 3.11 2.25 -20.92
N GLU A 435 3.81 1.60 -21.85
CA GLU A 435 3.22 0.86 -22.95
C GLU A 435 3.15 -0.63 -22.56
N PHE A 436 2.04 -1.30 -22.84
CA PHE A 436 1.86 -2.71 -22.50
C PHE A 436 0.70 -3.30 -23.31
N GLU A 437 0.70 -4.61 -23.39
CA GLU A 437 -0.37 -5.38 -23.99
C GLU A 437 -1.23 -6.06 -22.90
N THR A 438 -2.47 -6.39 -23.25
CA THR A 438 -3.36 -7.17 -22.38
C THR A 438 -4.09 -8.21 -23.20
N THR A 439 -4.49 -9.29 -22.54
CA THR A 439 -5.40 -10.29 -23.10
C THR A 439 -6.51 -10.59 -22.10
N GLU A 440 -7.41 -11.51 -22.44
CA GLU A 440 -8.41 -12.01 -21.48
C GLU A 440 -7.78 -12.67 -20.25
N ILE A 441 -6.54 -13.17 -20.37
CA ILE A 441 -5.78 -13.84 -19.31
C ILE A 441 -4.74 -12.91 -18.69
N VAL A 442 -3.96 -12.19 -19.51
CA VAL A 442 -2.87 -11.32 -19.02
C VAL A 442 -3.41 -9.92 -18.75
N ARG A 443 -3.43 -9.53 -17.48
CA ARG A 443 -3.94 -8.24 -17.03
C ARG A 443 -2.88 -7.14 -17.17
N ALA A 444 -3.34 -5.89 -17.09
CA ALA A 444 -2.45 -4.73 -17.08
C ALA A 444 -1.42 -4.81 -15.94
N PRO A 445 -0.16 -4.38 -16.17
CA PRO A 445 0.88 -4.41 -15.16
C PRO A 445 0.57 -3.46 -14.00
N LEU A 446 0.78 -3.94 -12.78
CA LEU A 446 0.77 -3.12 -11.57
C LEU A 446 2.20 -2.65 -11.28
N VAL A 447 2.41 -1.34 -11.37
CA VAL A 447 3.71 -0.70 -11.10
C VAL A 447 3.73 -0.21 -9.66
N MET A 448 4.78 -0.59 -8.92
CA MET A 448 4.92 -0.25 -7.52
C MET A 448 6.38 -0.17 -7.08
N ASP A 449 6.63 0.39 -5.90
CA ASP A 449 7.88 0.21 -5.19
C ASP A 449 7.75 -0.82 -4.06
N VAL A 450 8.88 -1.16 -3.44
CA VAL A 450 8.92 -2.05 -2.27
C VAL A 450 8.11 -1.52 -1.08
N PHE A 451 7.89 -0.21 -0.99
CA PHE A 451 7.14 0.42 0.10
C PHE A 451 5.65 0.19 -0.04
N LEU A 452 5.09 0.32 -1.24
CA LEU A 452 3.71 -0.09 -1.50
C LEU A 452 3.55 -1.60 -1.31
N LEU A 453 4.48 -2.43 -1.80
CA LEU A 453 4.36 -3.89 -1.65
C LEU A 453 4.31 -4.32 -0.18
N ASP A 454 5.07 -3.66 0.70
CA ASP A 454 4.99 -3.84 2.16
C ASP A 454 3.59 -3.56 2.69
N VAL A 455 3.05 -2.37 2.41
CA VAL A 455 1.74 -1.95 2.93
C VAL A 455 0.63 -2.81 2.35
N LEU A 456 0.69 -3.11 1.05
CA LEU A 456 -0.29 -3.93 0.35
C LEU A 456 -0.39 -5.32 0.96
N THR A 457 0.75 -5.99 1.18
CA THR A 457 0.78 -7.35 1.76
C THR A 457 0.50 -7.39 3.26
N GLU A 458 0.69 -6.28 3.98
CA GLU A 458 0.35 -6.19 5.40
C GLU A 458 -1.14 -5.88 5.64
N MET A 459 -1.78 -5.13 4.74
CA MET A 459 -3.21 -4.81 4.81
C MET A 459 -4.08 -5.92 4.20
N LEU A 460 -3.65 -6.50 3.08
CA LEU A 460 -4.34 -7.58 2.36
C LEU A 460 -3.55 -8.88 2.54
N ASP A 461 -3.62 -9.43 3.75
CA ASP A 461 -2.80 -10.54 4.22
C ASP A 461 -3.30 -11.94 3.81
N SER A 462 -4.25 -12.01 2.88
CA SER A 462 -4.75 -13.25 2.31
C SER A 462 -4.76 -13.26 0.78
N PRO A 463 -4.52 -14.42 0.14
CA PRO A 463 -4.48 -14.55 -1.31
C PRO A 463 -5.71 -13.96 -2.01
N LEU A 464 -6.90 -14.28 -1.51
CA LEU A 464 -8.15 -13.80 -2.07
C LEU A 464 -8.26 -12.27 -2.03
N ARG A 465 -7.93 -11.64 -0.90
CA ARG A 465 -8.01 -10.18 -0.74
C ARG A 465 -7.00 -9.46 -1.63
N LEU A 466 -5.75 -9.93 -1.67
CA LEU A 466 -4.72 -9.34 -2.52
C LEU A 466 -5.08 -9.48 -4.01
N LEU A 467 -5.47 -10.67 -4.46
CA LEU A 467 -5.88 -10.89 -5.86
C LEU A 467 -7.13 -10.06 -6.21
N SER A 468 -8.07 -9.90 -5.28
CA SER A 468 -9.27 -9.07 -5.48
C SER A 468 -8.89 -7.61 -5.72
N TYR A 469 -8.00 -7.05 -4.88
CA TYR A 469 -7.49 -5.69 -5.08
C TYR A 469 -6.81 -5.52 -6.43
N VAL A 470 -5.88 -6.40 -6.79
CA VAL A 470 -5.12 -6.31 -8.05
C VAL A 470 -6.06 -6.37 -9.24
N ARG A 471 -7.05 -7.26 -9.22
CA ARG A 471 -8.06 -7.38 -10.27
C ARG A 471 -8.89 -6.11 -10.40
N LEU A 472 -9.38 -5.55 -9.30
CA LEU A 472 -10.15 -4.30 -9.29
C LEU A 472 -9.29 -3.12 -9.74
N ARG A 473 -8.05 -3.03 -9.27
CA ARG A 473 -7.10 -1.96 -9.63
C ARG A 473 -6.76 -1.97 -11.12
N ALA A 474 -6.59 -3.16 -11.71
CA ALA A 474 -6.37 -3.33 -13.15
C ALA A 474 -7.58 -2.85 -13.97
N ILE A 475 -8.80 -3.16 -13.54
CA ILE A 475 -10.05 -2.68 -14.18
C ILE A 475 -10.20 -1.15 -14.03
N ALA A 476 -9.86 -0.63 -12.86
CA ALA A 476 -9.96 0.79 -12.53
C ALA A 476 -8.86 1.67 -13.16
N ARG A 477 -7.86 1.08 -13.84
CA ARG A 477 -6.65 1.77 -14.31
C ARG A 477 -6.92 3.08 -15.05
N ASP A 478 -7.79 3.05 -16.05
CA ASP A 478 -8.07 4.21 -16.90
C ASP A 478 -9.12 5.15 -16.30
N LYS A 479 -9.86 4.67 -15.29
CA LYS A 479 -10.92 5.43 -14.61
C LYS A 479 -10.44 6.12 -13.35
N LEU A 480 -9.39 5.63 -12.70
CA LEU A 480 -8.92 6.12 -11.41
C LEU A 480 -7.60 6.85 -11.54
N ARG A 481 -7.61 8.16 -11.29
CA ARG A 481 -6.39 8.96 -11.15
C ARG A 481 -6.03 9.10 -9.68
N VAL A 482 -4.80 8.75 -9.38
CA VAL A 482 -4.17 8.92 -8.07
C VAL A 482 -2.79 9.55 -8.25
N SER A 483 -2.37 10.34 -7.27
CA SER A 483 -0.99 10.84 -7.16
C SER A 483 -0.02 9.71 -6.81
N HIS A 484 -0.49 8.73 -6.01
CA HIS A 484 0.26 7.61 -5.48
C HIS A 484 -0.62 6.37 -5.26
N GLU A 485 -0.04 5.18 -5.37
CA GLU A 485 -0.80 3.93 -5.27
C GLU A 485 -1.26 3.59 -3.84
N LEU A 486 -0.65 4.19 -2.80
CA LEU A 486 -1.20 4.09 -1.43
C LEU A 486 -2.59 4.72 -1.32
N THR A 487 -2.84 5.80 -2.08
CA THR A 487 -4.16 6.44 -2.16
C THR A 487 -5.17 5.50 -2.80
N ALA A 488 -4.78 4.74 -3.84
CA ALA A 488 -5.63 3.73 -4.45
C ALA A 488 -5.94 2.57 -3.49
N LEU A 489 -4.95 2.12 -2.70
CA LEU A 489 -5.14 1.12 -1.66
C LEU A 489 -6.06 1.63 -0.53
N GLY A 490 -5.88 2.87 -0.06
CA GLY A 490 -6.75 3.48 0.94
C GLY A 490 -8.20 3.58 0.45
N TYR A 491 -8.39 4.00 -0.81
CA TYR A 491 -9.70 3.99 -1.45
C TYR A 491 -10.30 2.58 -1.59
N HIS A 492 -9.48 1.56 -1.89
CA HIS A 492 -9.94 0.17 -1.87
C HIS A 492 -10.40 -0.27 -0.48
N LEU A 493 -9.59 -0.02 0.55
CA LEU A 493 -9.90 -0.45 1.90
C LEU A 493 -11.18 0.21 2.43
N ASN A 494 -11.42 1.46 2.06
CA ASN A 494 -12.58 2.22 2.50
C ASN A 494 -13.84 2.00 1.62
N GLN A 495 -13.67 1.96 0.29
CA GLN A 495 -14.75 2.00 -0.71
C GLN A 495 -14.68 0.87 -1.74
N ASN A 496 -13.82 -0.14 -1.54
CA ASN A 496 -13.68 -1.32 -2.39
C ASN A 496 -13.33 -1.04 -3.87
N LEU A 497 -12.71 0.11 -4.18
CA LEU A 497 -12.47 0.57 -5.56
C LEU A 497 -13.75 0.67 -6.40
N TRP A 498 -14.88 0.92 -5.75
CA TRP A 498 -16.16 1.05 -6.43
C TRP A 498 -16.28 2.39 -7.12
N LEU A 499 -16.22 2.33 -8.45
CA LEU A 499 -16.38 3.49 -9.31
C LEU A 499 -17.75 3.45 -9.93
N ASP A 500 -18.51 4.53 -9.76
CA ASP A 500 -19.81 4.69 -10.40
C ASP A 500 -19.62 4.70 -11.93
N SER A 501 -20.30 3.78 -12.61
CA SER A 501 -20.24 3.59 -14.06
C SER A 501 -20.67 4.82 -14.87
N THR A 502 -21.37 5.78 -14.27
CA THR A 502 -21.78 7.03 -14.90
C THR A 502 -20.61 7.97 -15.17
N TYR A 503 -19.50 7.84 -14.44
CA TYR A 503 -18.32 8.66 -14.62
C TYR A 503 -17.24 7.94 -15.43
N SER A 504 -16.70 8.64 -16.41
CA SER A 504 -15.58 8.14 -17.21
C SER A 504 -14.26 8.14 -16.45
N MET A 505 -14.15 8.98 -15.41
CA MET A 505 -12.93 9.19 -14.64
C MET A 505 -13.23 9.77 -13.25
N ALA A 506 -12.48 9.33 -12.25
CA ALA A 506 -12.46 9.81 -10.88
C ALA A 506 -11.02 10.18 -10.49
N SER A 507 -10.86 11.26 -9.74
CA SER A 507 -9.59 11.64 -9.11
C SER A 507 -9.75 11.50 -7.60
N VAL A 508 -8.83 10.79 -6.96
CA VAL A 508 -8.87 10.56 -5.51
C VAL A 508 -7.87 11.47 -4.83
N ASP A 509 -8.31 12.11 -3.76
CA ASP A 509 -7.49 12.96 -2.90
C ASP A 509 -6.62 12.12 -1.95
N ASP A 510 -5.44 12.62 -1.59
CA ASP A 510 -4.46 11.89 -0.78
C ASP A 510 -4.95 11.59 0.64
N SER A 511 -5.94 12.33 1.14
CA SER A 511 -6.58 12.05 2.43
C SER A 511 -7.21 10.65 2.53
N PHE A 512 -7.50 9.99 1.41
CA PHE A 512 -7.94 8.59 1.41
C PHE A 512 -6.88 7.61 1.92
N ALA A 513 -5.60 7.99 1.92
CA ALA A 513 -4.54 7.19 2.54
C ALA A 513 -4.50 7.32 4.07
N GLY A 514 -5.19 8.31 4.67
CA GLY A 514 -5.01 8.63 6.09
C GLY A 514 -5.33 7.49 7.07
N ASP A 515 -6.38 6.71 6.81
CA ASP A 515 -6.66 5.53 7.64
C ASP A 515 -5.57 4.45 7.51
N VAL A 516 -4.93 4.35 6.34
CA VAL A 516 -3.80 3.43 6.09
C VAL A 516 -2.56 3.95 6.83
N ASP A 517 -2.29 5.25 6.78
CA ASP A 517 -1.17 5.89 7.47
C ASP A 517 -1.25 5.68 8.98
N VAL A 518 -2.45 5.84 9.57
CA VAL A 518 -2.71 5.52 10.98
C VAL A 518 -2.46 4.04 11.26
N ALA A 519 -3.07 3.16 10.48
CA ALA A 519 -2.97 1.71 10.72
C ALA A 519 -1.52 1.23 10.65
N MET A 520 -0.76 1.68 9.66
CA MET A 520 0.65 1.32 9.49
C MET A 520 1.51 1.87 10.64
N THR A 521 1.32 3.13 11.04
CA THR A 521 2.04 3.74 12.17
C THR A 521 1.76 3.00 13.47
N VAL A 522 0.48 2.75 13.79
CA VAL A 522 0.06 1.98 14.97
C VAL A 522 0.68 0.58 14.98
N ARG A 523 0.69 -0.10 13.82
CA ARG A 523 1.25 -1.45 13.71
C ARG A 523 2.75 -1.49 13.93
N ARG A 524 3.48 -0.53 13.36
CA ARG A 524 4.94 -0.56 13.25
C ARG A 524 5.66 0.15 14.40
N GLU A 525 5.08 1.20 14.94
CA GLU A 525 5.64 1.93 16.09
C GLU A 525 5.09 1.44 17.43
N GLY A 526 4.01 0.65 17.44
CA GLY A 526 3.42 0.10 18.66
C GLY A 526 2.72 1.15 19.52
N ILE A 527 2.31 2.26 18.92
CA ILE A 527 1.51 3.30 19.57
C ILE A 527 0.03 2.90 19.63
N PRO A 528 -0.77 3.41 20.58
CA PRO A 528 -2.20 3.11 20.65
C PRO A 528 -2.97 3.69 19.45
N GLY A 529 -3.95 2.97 18.93
CA GLY A 529 -4.80 3.41 17.82
C GLY A 529 -5.39 2.23 17.04
N LYS A 530 -6.09 2.51 15.94
CA LYS A 530 -6.71 1.47 15.11
C LYS A 530 -5.66 0.77 14.26
N ARG A 531 -5.51 -0.55 14.44
CA ARG A 531 -4.58 -1.39 13.66
C ARG A 531 -5.10 -1.75 12.27
N THR A 532 -6.40 -1.63 12.01
CA THR A 532 -7.01 -1.98 10.73
C THR A 532 -7.87 -0.81 10.27
N PRO A 533 -7.67 -0.30 9.04
CA PRO A 533 -8.50 0.77 8.48
C PRO A 533 -9.99 0.41 8.51
N PRO A 534 -10.89 1.34 8.84
CA PRO A 534 -12.32 1.11 8.68
C PRO A 534 -12.69 0.89 7.22
N GLY A 535 -13.51 -0.11 6.95
CA GLY A 535 -14.05 -0.40 5.62
C GLY A 535 -14.19 -1.89 5.36
N ILE A 536 -13.75 -2.38 4.20
CA ILE A 536 -13.98 -3.75 3.73
C ILE A 536 -13.43 -4.81 4.69
N LEU A 537 -12.37 -4.50 5.43
CA LEU A 537 -11.75 -5.43 6.38
C LEU A 537 -12.44 -5.46 7.75
N THR A 538 -13.29 -4.46 8.06
CA THR A 538 -13.88 -4.29 9.40
C THR A 538 -15.40 -4.40 9.42
N HIS A 539 -16.07 -4.05 8.32
CA HIS A 539 -17.52 -3.85 8.27
C HIS A 539 -18.32 -5.12 8.59
N MET A 540 -17.83 -6.29 8.16
CA MET A 540 -18.51 -7.58 8.38
C MET A 540 -17.89 -8.44 9.48
N LEU A 541 -16.94 -7.91 10.26
CA LEU A 541 -16.26 -8.67 11.31
C LEU A 541 -17.24 -9.29 12.31
N GLY A 542 -16.99 -10.56 12.66
CA GLY A 542 -17.81 -11.32 13.60
C GLY A 542 -19.11 -11.92 13.02
N THR A 543 -19.42 -11.66 11.75
CA THR A 543 -20.61 -12.23 11.08
C THR A 543 -20.32 -13.61 10.49
N GLN A 544 -21.38 -14.38 10.18
CA GLN A 544 -21.28 -15.63 9.40
C GLN A 544 -20.74 -15.39 7.98
N TYR A 545 -20.93 -14.18 7.45
CA TYR A 545 -20.41 -13.79 6.14
C TYR A 545 -18.88 -13.70 6.15
N GLU A 546 -18.32 -13.04 7.16
CA GLU A 546 -16.86 -12.98 7.34
C GLU A 546 -16.28 -14.38 7.61
N GLN A 547 -16.96 -15.21 8.41
CA GLN A 547 -16.55 -16.59 8.63
C GLN A 547 -16.56 -17.42 7.34
N LEU A 548 -17.49 -17.17 6.43
CA LEU A 548 -17.51 -17.80 5.11
C LEU A 548 -16.27 -17.36 4.31
N ILE A 549 -16.03 -16.05 4.18
CA ILE A 549 -14.88 -15.52 3.44
C ILE A 549 -13.56 -16.06 4.01
N ALA A 550 -13.37 -16.04 5.33
CA ALA A 550 -12.15 -16.53 5.98
C ALA A 550 -11.84 -18.02 5.69
N GLN A 551 -12.87 -18.83 5.39
CA GLN A 551 -12.70 -20.23 4.98
C GLN A 551 -12.28 -20.37 3.51
N ILE A 552 -12.56 -19.37 2.68
CA ILE A 552 -12.25 -19.33 1.25
C ILE A 552 -10.86 -18.73 1.01
N GLU A 553 -10.48 -17.72 1.81
CA GLU A 553 -9.36 -16.82 1.56
C GLU A 553 -8.01 -17.49 1.26
N ARG A 554 -7.77 -18.70 1.79
CA ARG A 554 -6.53 -19.46 1.63
C ARG A 554 -6.69 -20.74 0.80
N ALA A 555 -7.88 -21.00 0.27
CA ALA A 555 -8.12 -22.15 -0.58
C ALA A 555 -7.64 -21.84 -2.01
N ALA A 556 -6.65 -22.59 -2.50
CA ALA A 556 -6.20 -22.53 -3.89
C ALA A 556 -7.14 -23.25 -4.87
N ASP A 557 -8.43 -23.39 -4.52
CA ASP A 557 -9.44 -24.01 -5.36
C ASP A 557 -10.07 -22.95 -6.28
N PRO A 558 -10.03 -23.13 -7.62
CA PRO A 558 -10.55 -22.14 -8.56
C PRO A 558 -12.02 -21.77 -8.36
N ALA A 559 -12.89 -22.74 -8.06
CA ALA A 559 -14.32 -22.47 -7.88
C ALA A 559 -14.58 -21.66 -6.61
N MET A 560 -13.85 -21.97 -5.54
CA MET A 560 -13.90 -21.22 -4.28
C MET A 560 -13.31 -19.81 -4.44
N LEU A 561 -12.24 -19.64 -5.21
CA LEU A 561 -11.68 -18.31 -5.51
C LEU A 561 -12.68 -17.43 -6.27
N GLU A 562 -13.35 -17.97 -7.28
CA GLU A 562 -14.41 -17.24 -8.00
C GLU A 562 -15.57 -16.83 -7.09
N LEU A 563 -16.03 -17.76 -6.23
CA LEU A 563 -17.03 -17.44 -5.22
C LEU A 563 -16.54 -16.31 -4.30
N GLY A 564 -15.28 -16.38 -3.85
CA GLY A 564 -14.66 -15.37 -3.02
C GLY A 564 -14.65 -13.99 -3.67
N PHE A 565 -14.29 -13.88 -4.94
CA PHE A 565 -14.31 -12.60 -5.67
C PHE A 565 -15.71 -12.03 -5.78
N VAL A 566 -16.71 -12.88 -6.05
CA VAL A 566 -18.12 -12.48 -6.09
C VAL A 566 -18.59 -11.99 -4.74
N LEU A 567 -18.25 -12.67 -3.64
CA LEU A 567 -18.58 -12.22 -2.29
C LEU A 567 -17.90 -10.86 -2.00
N LEU A 568 -16.61 -10.72 -2.28
CA LEU A 568 -15.90 -9.46 -2.05
C LEU A 568 -16.41 -8.29 -2.90
N SER A 569 -17.16 -8.54 -3.98
CA SER A 569 -17.77 -7.47 -4.79
C SER A 569 -19.20 -7.10 -4.37
N LEU A 570 -19.76 -7.69 -3.32
CA LEU A 570 -21.14 -7.42 -2.87
C LEU A 570 -21.26 -6.16 -2.03
N ASP A 571 -22.43 -5.51 -2.10
CA ASP A 571 -22.77 -4.38 -1.25
C ASP A 571 -23.12 -4.76 0.18
N SER A 572 -23.08 -3.76 1.06
CA SER A 572 -23.33 -3.95 2.49
C SER A 572 -24.68 -4.63 2.76
N ARG A 573 -25.69 -4.41 1.91
CA ARG A 573 -27.01 -5.03 2.06
C ARG A 573 -26.96 -6.50 1.66
N ALA A 574 -26.35 -6.83 0.53
CA ALA A 574 -26.12 -8.19 0.06
C ALA A 574 -25.28 -9.01 1.06
N CYS A 575 -24.20 -8.44 1.60
CA CYS A 575 -23.38 -9.04 2.65
C CYS A 575 -24.20 -9.38 3.91
N GLN A 576 -24.99 -8.42 4.40
CA GLN A 576 -25.90 -8.66 5.53
C GLN A 576 -26.95 -9.73 5.23
N HIS A 577 -27.40 -9.81 3.98
CA HIS A 577 -28.39 -10.78 3.58
C HIS A 577 -27.86 -12.22 3.56
N ILE A 578 -26.64 -12.42 3.04
CA ILE A 578 -25.97 -13.71 3.10
C ILE A 578 -25.69 -14.09 4.56
N HIS A 579 -25.21 -13.15 5.39
CA HIS A 579 -25.02 -13.39 6.81
C HIS A 579 -26.30 -13.92 7.50
N GLN A 580 -27.43 -13.23 7.31
CA GLN A 580 -28.71 -13.63 7.91
C GLN A 580 -29.24 -14.94 7.33
N GLY A 581 -29.03 -15.18 6.03
CA GLY A 581 -29.40 -16.43 5.37
C GLY A 581 -28.67 -17.62 6.00
N ILE A 582 -27.34 -17.54 6.12
CA ILE A 582 -26.51 -18.59 6.74
C ILE A 582 -26.91 -18.80 8.20
N ALA A 583 -27.05 -17.72 8.98
CA ALA A 583 -27.47 -17.81 10.39
C ALA A 583 -28.87 -18.44 10.52
N GLY A 584 -29.78 -18.15 9.59
CA GLY A 584 -31.12 -18.72 9.53
C GLY A 584 -31.10 -20.22 9.28
N ILE A 585 -30.46 -20.67 8.20
CA ILE A 585 -30.46 -22.11 7.83
C ILE A 585 -29.70 -22.96 8.85
N THR A 586 -28.59 -22.45 9.40
CA THR A 586 -27.81 -23.14 10.44
C THR A 586 -28.58 -23.23 11.75
N GLY A 587 -29.25 -22.14 12.16
CA GLY A 587 -30.10 -22.12 13.36
C GLY A 587 -31.31 -23.04 13.27
N MET A 588 -31.95 -23.16 12.10
CA MET A 588 -33.04 -24.11 11.89
C MET A 588 -32.54 -25.55 11.90
N ALA A 589 -31.45 -25.84 11.18
CA ALA A 589 -30.81 -27.16 11.13
C ALA A 589 -30.39 -27.65 12.53
N MET A 590 -29.88 -26.76 13.39
CA MET A 590 -29.58 -27.08 14.79
C MET A 590 -30.82 -27.44 15.62
N ARG A 591 -31.98 -26.82 15.33
CA ARG A 591 -33.20 -27.00 16.12
C ARG A 591 -33.97 -28.27 15.76
N ASP A 592 -34.08 -28.57 14.48
CA ASP A 592 -34.91 -29.69 13.99
C ASP A 592 -34.11 -30.87 13.45
N GLY A 593 -32.79 -30.73 13.31
CA GLY A 593 -31.90 -31.78 12.80
C GLY A 593 -32.12 -32.09 11.32
N ARG A 594 -32.74 -31.19 10.55
CA ARG A 594 -33.03 -31.39 9.11
C ARG A 594 -32.16 -30.48 8.22
N PRO A 595 -31.97 -30.84 6.95
CA PRO A 595 -31.34 -29.94 5.99
C PRO A 595 -32.21 -28.71 5.72
N HIS A 596 -31.56 -27.55 5.54
CA HIS A 596 -32.21 -26.29 5.17
C HIS A 596 -31.39 -25.58 4.10
N ASP A 597 -32.04 -24.82 3.25
CA ASP A 597 -31.38 -24.09 2.17
C ASP A 597 -31.89 -22.65 2.01
N PHE A 598 -31.09 -21.84 1.33
CA PHE A 598 -31.56 -20.60 0.74
C PHE A 598 -30.77 -20.27 -0.53
N THR A 599 -31.40 -19.48 -1.40
CA THR A 599 -30.79 -19.02 -2.65
C THR A 599 -30.74 -17.49 -2.66
N PHE A 600 -29.63 -16.95 -3.15
CA PHE A 600 -29.34 -15.54 -3.30
C PHE A 600 -28.99 -15.24 -4.76
N ALA A 601 -29.80 -14.44 -5.45
CA ALA A 601 -29.47 -13.95 -6.79
C ALA A 601 -28.67 -12.63 -6.69
N ILE A 602 -27.64 -12.49 -7.50
CA ILE A 602 -26.74 -11.32 -7.56
C ILE A 602 -27.10 -10.51 -8.81
N ASP A 603 -27.12 -9.18 -8.66
CA ASP A 603 -27.23 -8.17 -9.73
C ASP A 603 -28.06 -8.57 -10.96
N GLY A 604 -29.37 -8.37 -10.88
CA GLY A 604 -30.26 -8.50 -12.05
C GLY A 604 -30.36 -9.90 -12.67
N GLY A 605 -29.66 -10.92 -12.14
CA GLY A 605 -29.69 -12.31 -12.60
C GLY A 605 -28.41 -12.80 -13.28
N GLU A 606 -27.31 -12.03 -13.33
CA GLU A 606 -26.07 -12.47 -14.01
C GLU A 606 -25.36 -13.62 -13.27
N ALA A 607 -25.46 -13.63 -11.93
CA ALA A 607 -24.93 -14.68 -11.08
C ALA A 607 -25.87 -15.03 -9.92
N GLY A 608 -25.66 -16.19 -9.29
CA GLY A 608 -26.38 -16.57 -8.08
C GLY A 608 -25.64 -17.54 -7.19
N ILE A 609 -26.04 -17.61 -5.93
CA ILE A 609 -25.45 -18.48 -4.92
C ILE A 609 -26.57 -19.25 -4.22
N THR A 610 -26.39 -20.55 -4.04
CA THR A 610 -27.29 -21.43 -3.27
C THR A 610 -26.52 -22.05 -2.12
N PHE A 611 -27.05 -21.86 -0.91
CA PHE A 611 -26.48 -22.42 0.31
C PHE A 611 -27.36 -23.54 0.82
N HIS A 612 -26.78 -24.71 1.08
CA HIS A 612 -27.41 -25.79 1.84
C HIS A 612 -26.72 -25.92 3.19
N CYS A 613 -27.50 -26.23 4.23
CA CYS A 613 -26.99 -26.63 5.53
C CYS A 613 -27.37 -28.07 5.82
N TYR A 614 -26.37 -28.94 6.02
CA TYR A 614 -26.58 -30.33 6.41
C TYR A 614 -26.05 -30.56 7.84
N PRO A 615 -26.89 -30.97 8.81
CA PRO A 615 -26.47 -31.23 10.19
C PRO A 615 -25.52 -32.43 10.35
N ALA A 616 -25.64 -33.43 9.47
CA ALA A 616 -24.83 -34.63 9.44
C ALA A 616 -24.42 -34.94 7.99
N PRO A 617 -23.34 -35.71 7.76
CA PRO A 617 -22.97 -36.16 6.41
C PRO A 617 -24.14 -36.90 5.74
N ASP A 618 -24.52 -36.43 4.56
CA ASP A 618 -25.56 -37.02 3.73
C ASP A 618 -24.91 -37.41 2.39
N PRO A 619 -24.93 -38.70 2.02
CA PRO A 619 -24.34 -39.19 0.76
C PRO A 619 -24.88 -38.47 -0.48
N ASP A 620 -26.13 -38.00 -0.43
CA ASP A 620 -26.81 -37.39 -1.58
C ASP A 620 -26.67 -35.86 -1.60
N ALA A 621 -26.01 -35.26 -0.59
CA ALA A 621 -25.91 -33.80 -0.44
C ALA A 621 -25.29 -33.10 -1.66
N ILE A 622 -24.28 -33.73 -2.27
CA ILE A 622 -23.60 -33.18 -3.46
C ILE A 622 -24.56 -33.16 -4.65
N GLU A 623 -25.28 -34.26 -4.90
CA GLU A 623 -26.22 -34.36 -6.02
C GLU A 623 -27.42 -33.45 -5.83
N HIS A 624 -27.94 -33.35 -4.60
CA HIS A 624 -29.01 -32.42 -4.24
C HIS A 624 -28.62 -30.96 -4.48
N LEU A 625 -27.44 -30.53 -4.03
CA LEU A 625 -26.96 -29.16 -4.25
C LEU A 625 -26.71 -28.89 -5.73
N LYS A 626 -26.12 -29.86 -6.45
CA LYS A 626 -25.90 -29.77 -7.90
C LYS A 626 -27.20 -29.54 -8.65
N LEU A 627 -28.19 -30.40 -8.45
CA LEU A 627 -29.49 -30.30 -9.13
C LEU A 627 -30.20 -28.98 -8.78
N HIS A 628 -30.09 -28.52 -7.53
CA HIS A 628 -30.67 -27.24 -7.13
C HIS A 628 -29.98 -26.06 -7.85
N CYS A 629 -28.65 -26.05 -7.91
CA CYS A 629 -27.88 -25.02 -8.61
C CYS A 629 -28.19 -24.98 -10.11
N GLU A 630 -28.20 -26.13 -10.79
CA GLU A 630 -28.51 -26.22 -12.23
C GLU A 630 -29.91 -25.68 -12.53
N LYS A 631 -30.91 -26.06 -11.73
CA LYS A 631 -32.29 -25.56 -11.86
C LYS A 631 -32.37 -24.06 -11.66
N ARG A 632 -31.71 -23.52 -10.63
CA ARG A 632 -31.75 -22.08 -10.34
C ARG A 632 -31.01 -21.26 -11.39
N LYS A 633 -29.83 -21.69 -11.81
CA LYS A 633 -29.09 -21.09 -12.93
C LYS A 633 -29.94 -21.02 -14.19
N TYR A 634 -30.66 -22.10 -14.51
CA TYR A 634 -31.52 -22.16 -15.69
C TYR A 634 -32.70 -21.19 -15.61
N VAL A 635 -33.43 -21.16 -14.48
CA VAL A 635 -34.61 -20.31 -14.29
C VAL A 635 -34.26 -18.82 -14.31
N GLU A 636 -33.13 -18.43 -13.71
CA GLU A 636 -32.67 -17.03 -13.68
C GLU A 636 -31.91 -16.61 -14.95
N GLN A 637 -31.68 -17.54 -15.88
CA GLN A 637 -30.86 -17.31 -17.08
C GLN A 637 -29.44 -16.81 -16.79
N ALA A 638 -28.90 -17.19 -15.64
CA ALA A 638 -27.61 -16.72 -15.16
C ALA A 638 -26.44 -17.37 -15.92
N ALA A 639 -25.38 -16.59 -16.11
CA ALA A 639 -24.12 -17.07 -16.68
C ALA A 639 -23.37 -17.94 -15.66
N THR A 640 -23.36 -17.52 -14.40
CA THR A 640 -22.63 -18.19 -13.32
C THR A 640 -23.53 -18.57 -12.16
N TRP A 641 -23.30 -19.74 -11.55
CA TRP A 641 -23.99 -20.15 -10.33
C TRP A 641 -23.07 -20.87 -9.36
N PHE A 642 -23.17 -20.54 -8.08
CA PHE A 642 -22.38 -21.14 -7.01
C PHE A 642 -23.29 -21.96 -6.09
N GLY A 643 -22.80 -23.13 -5.70
CA GLY A 643 -23.39 -23.96 -4.65
C GLY A 643 -22.42 -24.08 -3.48
N VAL A 644 -22.89 -23.84 -2.27
CA VAL A 644 -22.09 -23.97 -1.05
C VAL A 644 -22.84 -24.81 -0.03
N SER A 645 -22.23 -25.90 0.43
CA SER A 645 -22.73 -26.67 1.58
C SER A 645 -22.00 -26.25 2.85
N VAL A 646 -22.75 -26.01 3.92
CA VAL A 646 -22.21 -25.72 5.26
C VAL A 646 -22.78 -26.68 6.30
N ASN A 647 -22.02 -26.93 7.36
CA ASN A 647 -22.56 -27.61 8.54
C ASN A 647 -23.34 -26.63 9.45
N THR A 648 -23.87 -27.13 10.56
CA THR A 648 -24.60 -26.31 11.55
C THR A 648 -23.75 -25.19 12.17
N GLN A 649 -22.43 -25.27 12.13
CA GLN A 649 -21.52 -24.21 12.60
C GLN A 649 -21.19 -23.17 11.52
N GLY A 650 -21.77 -23.28 10.31
CA GLY A 650 -21.42 -22.43 9.17
C GLY A 650 -20.08 -22.79 8.51
N LYS A 651 -19.49 -23.95 8.84
CA LYS A 651 -18.26 -24.41 8.20
C LYS A 651 -18.56 -25.02 6.84
N ILE A 652 -17.81 -24.63 5.81
CA ILE A 652 -17.92 -25.15 4.45
C ILE A 652 -17.59 -26.65 4.48
N GLN A 653 -18.50 -27.46 3.95
CA GLN A 653 -18.31 -28.88 3.73
C GLN A 653 -17.80 -29.16 2.31
N PHE A 654 -18.37 -28.48 1.32
CA PHE A 654 -17.95 -28.50 -0.08
C PHE A 654 -18.58 -27.32 -0.83
N GLY A 655 -17.98 -26.96 -1.96
CA GLY A 655 -18.48 -25.93 -2.87
C GLY A 655 -18.43 -26.39 -4.33
N MET A 656 -19.22 -25.76 -5.19
CA MET A 656 -19.25 -26.02 -6.62
C MET A 656 -19.59 -24.75 -7.39
N MET A 657 -19.12 -24.67 -8.64
CA MET A 657 -19.37 -23.56 -9.55
C MET A 657 -19.85 -24.10 -10.91
N TYR A 658 -20.87 -23.45 -11.46
CA TYR A 658 -21.38 -23.65 -12.81
C TYR A 658 -21.18 -22.36 -13.59
N ASN A 659 -20.19 -22.34 -14.48
CA ASN A 659 -19.85 -21.18 -15.30
C ASN A 659 -19.92 -21.55 -16.78
N LEU A 660 -21.14 -21.50 -17.33
CA LEU A 660 -21.41 -21.82 -18.74
C LEU A 660 -22.47 -20.83 -19.25
N PRO A 661 -22.35 -20.34 -20.50
CA PRO A 661 -23.41 -19.53 -21.10
C PRO A 661 -24.76 -20.24 -21.01
N TRP A 662 -25.82 -19.47 -20.76
CA TRP A 662 -27.16 -20.04 -20.72
C TRP A 662 -27.57 -20.51 -22.11
N ALA A 663 -28.17 -21.70 -22.19
CA ALA A 663 -28.77 -22.25 -23.39
C ALA A 663 -30.08 -22.95 -23.02
N GLN A 664 -31.10 -22.80 -23.87
CA GLN A 664 -32.39 -23.46 -23.67
C GLN A 664 -32.23 -24.98 -23.72
N SER A 665 -32.96 -25.69 -22.86
CA SER A 665 -32.95 -27.16 -22.81
C SER A 665 -34.35 -27.68 -22.47
N ASP A 666 -34.90 -28.54 -23.34
CA ASP A 666 -36.21 -29.16 -23.14
C ASP A 666 -36.28 -29.95 -21.81
N VAL A 667 -35.17 -30.58 -21.42
CA VAL A 667 -35.05 -31.31 -20.15
C VAL A 667 -35.15 -30.34 -18.97
N MET A 668 -34.45 -29.21 -19.03
CA MET A 668 -34.48 -28.20 -17.98
C MET A 668 -35.81 -27.46 -17.93
N ASP A 669 -36.48 -27.24 -19.07
CA ASP A 669 -37.83 -26.67 -19.14
C ASP A 669 -38.83 -27.54 -18.36
N GLU A 670 -38.78 -28.86 -18.50
CA GLU A 670 -39.66 -29.76 -17.74
C GLU A 670 -39.22 -29.87 -16.26
N LEU A 671 -37.91 -29.96 -15.97
CA LEU A 671 -37.39 -30.07 -14.59
C LEU A 671 -37.62 -28.84 -13.72
N THR A 672 -37.78 -27.66 -14.33
CA THR A 672 -37.99 -26.38 -13.66
C THR A 672 -39.45 -25.90 -13.70
N LYS A 673 -40.32 -26.67 -14.35
CA LYS A 673 -41.76 -26.39 -14.47
C LYS A 673 -42.41 -26.23 -13.09
N GLY A 674 -43.04 -25.08 -12.87
CA GLY A 674 -43.71 -24.78 -11.60
C GLY A 674 -42.77 -24.37 -10.46
N MET A 675 -41.45 -24.23 -10.71
CA MET A 675 -40.57 -23.59 -9.73
C MET A 675 -41.02 -22.16 -9.49
N ARG A 676 -41.12 -21.78 -8.21
CA ARG A 676 -41.44 -20.41 -7.83
C ARG A 676 -40.26 -19.51 -8.18
N LYS A 677 -40.58 -18.39 -8.85
CA LYS A 677 -39.64 -17.28 -8.99
C LYS A 677 -39.08 -16.90 -7.61
N PRO A 678 -37.79 -16.53 -7.50
CA PRO A 678 -37.22 -16.07 -6.25
C PRO A 678 -38.10 -14.97 -5.66
N VAL A 679 -38.49 -15.14 -4.41
CA VAL A 679 -39.25 -14.11 -3.70
C VAL A 679 -38.32 -12.94 -3.46
N ALA A 680 -38.81 -11.70 -3.57
CA ALA A 680 -38.04 -10.52 -3.21
C ALA A 680 -37.36 -10.74 -1.85
N MET A 681 -36.06 -10.47 -1.77
CA MET A 681 -35.23 -10.91 -0.64
C MET A 681 -35.73 -10.40 0.72
N SER A 682 -36.32 -9.21 0.77
CA SER A 682 -36.98 -8.66 1.96
C SER A 682 -38.15 -9.52 2.46
N ALA A 683 -38.85 -10.23 1.59
CA ALA A 683 -39.91 -11.16 1.93
C ALA A 683 -39.37 -12.54 2.35
N ALA A 684 -38.34 -13.05 1.66
CA ALA A 684 -37.64 -14.28 2.07
C ALA A 684 -37.04 -14.13 3.48
N MET A 685 -36.47 -12.97 3.77
CA MET A 685 -35.97 -12.63 5.10
C MET A 685 -37.04 -12.56 6.17
N LYS A 686 -38.22 -12.01 5.87
CA LYS A 686 -39.33 -12.02 6.83
C LYS A 686 -39.77 -13.46 7.16
N ILE A 687 -39.67 -14.38 6.21
CA ILE A 687 -39.96 -15.81 6.43
C ILE A 687 -38.88 -16.43 7.31
N LEU A 688 -37.59 -16.22 7.00
CA LEU A 688 -36.47 -16.69 7.82
C LEU A 688 -36.53 -16.11 9.25
N GLN A 689 -36.77 -14.81 9.41
CA GLN A 689 -36.92 -14.14 10.70
C GLN A 689 -38.16 -14.64 11.47
N ARG A 690 -39.25 -14.97 10.79
CA ARG A 690 -40.41 -15.63 11.41
C ARG A 690 -40.11 -17.05 11.87
N GLY A 691 -39.29 -17.80 11.13
CA GLY A 691 -38.76 -19.10 11.56
C GLY A 691 -37.76 -18.99 12.73
N MET A 692 -37.02 -17.89 12.80
CA MET A 692 -36.11 -17.60 13.92
C MET A 692 -36.83 -17.12 15.18
N ARG A 693 -38.03 -16.52 15.08
CA ARG A 693 -38.82 -16.08 16.24
C ARG A 693 -39.05 -17.26 17.18
N HIS A 694 -38.65 -17.07 18.43
CA HIS A 694 -38.89 -18.01 19.51
C HIS A 694 -40.41 -18.20 19.65
N VAL A 695 -40.94 -19.31 19.15
CA VAL A 695 -42.23 -19.79 19.63
C VAL A 695 -41.95 -20.23 21.06
N GLU A 696 -42.52 -19.56 22.05
CA GLU A 696 -42.47 -20.09 23.42
C GLU A 696 -43.03 -21.51 23.37
N PRO A 697 -42.26 -22.53 23.78
CA PRO A 697 -42.78 -23.87 23.89
C PRO A 697 -44.05 -23.85 24.74
N GLY A 698 -45.06 -24.64 24.36
CA GLY A 698 -46.25 -24.79 25.16
C GLY A 698 -45.85 -25.21 26.58
N ARG A 699 -46.50 -24.68 27.63
CA ARG A 699 -46.12 -24.93 29.04
C ARG A 699 -45.86 -26.41 29.38
N ASN A 700 -46.51 -27.33 28.67
CA ASN A 700 -46.40 -28.78 28.88
C ASN A 700 -45.49 -29.51 27.88
N GLU A 701 -44.92 -28.83 26.89
CA GLU A 701 -43.98 -29.40 25.90
C GLU A 701 -42.60 -29.62 26.51
N ALA A 702 -41.77 -30.45 25.87
CA ALA A 702 -40.40 -30.69 26.31
C ALA A 702 -39.58 -29.39 26.28
N CYS A 703 -38.75 -29.19 27.31
CA CYS A 703 -37.97 -27.97 27.46
C CYS A 703 -36.83 -27.91 26.42
N PRO A 704 -36.65 -26.76 25.72
CA PRO A 704 -35.65 -26.62 24.65
C PRO A 704 -34.19 -26.83 25.07
N CYS A 705 -33.88 -26.79 26.37
CA CYS A 705 -32.54 -27.05 26.90
C CYS A 705 -32.13 -28.53 26.90
N GLY A 706 -32.98 -29.43 26.41
CA GLY A 706 -32.67 -30.87 26.31
C GLY A 706 -32.77 -31.63 27.63
N SER A 707 -33.30 -31.03 28.70
CA SER A 707 -33.36 -31.64 30.04
C SER A 707 -34.38 -32.78 30.21
N GLY A 708 -35.18 -33.07 29.18
CA GLY A 708 -36.28 -34.05 29.24
C GLY A 708 -37.49 -33.65 30.11
N LYS A 709 -37.45 -32.49 30.78
CA LYS A 709 -38.56 -31.95 31.59
C LYS A 709 -39.52 -31.10 30.76
N LYS A 710 -40.77 -30.96 31.21
CA LYS A 710 -41.74 -30.02 30.62
C LYS A 710 -41.27 -28.58 30.81
N TYR A 711 -41.47 -27.70 29.82
CA TYR A 711 -40.96 -26.33 29.78
C TYR A 711 -41.32 -25.52 31.04
N LYS A 712 -42.57 -25.65 31.55
CA LYS A 712 -43.01 -25.00 32.80
C LYS A 712 -42.29 -25.44 34.08
N LYS A 713 -41.54 -26.56 34.05
CA LYS A 713 -40.78 -27.11 35.19
C LYS A 713 -39.26 -27.06 34.95
N CYS A 714 -38.81 -26.23 34.01
CA CYS A 714 -37.41 -26.09 33.65
C CYS A 714 -37.11 -24.64 33.24
N CYS A 715 -36.77 -24.32 31.99
CA CYS A 715 -36.32 -22.96 31.62
C CYS A 715 -37.38 -21.85 31.77
N ARG A 716 -38.64 -22.18 32.06
CA ARG A 716 -39.72 -21.22 32.36
C ARG A 716 -40.03 -21.08 33.86
N SER A 717 -39.43 -21.90 34.73
CA SER A 717 -39.74 -21.88 36.17
C SER A 717 -39.07 -20.73 36.90
#